data_AF-A0A945DUC5-F1
#
_entry.id   AF-A0A945DUC5-F1
#
_cell.length_a   1.000
_cell.length_b   1.000
_cell.length_c   1.000
_cell.angle_alpha   90.00
_cell.angle_beta   90.00
_cell.angle_gamma   90.00
#
_symmetry.space_group_name_H-M   'P 1'
#
loop_
_entity.id
_entity.type
_entity.pdbx_description
1 polymer ?
#
loop_
_entity_poly.entity_id
_entity_poly.type
_entity_poly.pdbx_seq_one_letter_code
_entity_poly.pdbx_strand_id
1 'polypeptide(L)'
;MARAGAKPELKAHGAWVLHRLGQLDEATQLRLANDKSELVRVHARRIAVAQKNWTPKTTAMVLAGLHDSSPQVRRAAADALARQSHADHIRPLLTALGQAPATDGHLRHALRIALRNNLRAVDDPARFADLKNDPKNLRELMSVALSVNSPFAASLLLVNLHDAGIERGQLTIYLRHIARNAPPEGLNRLAALVQKQFPGNLDFQAELLLAINDGIVQRGLTPEQGVLAWAEKLAGELLAATEAVGTHWVAEPAKGVPPSGIPWIVQTRSIPASTPKWENHPHPDHPTASPWIPQVRASNDGVTGLHYITSLPPGGESLTGVLRSVPFAMPAELTFFINGHRGFPNDPAHEKNFVRLVDAKTGAELHRVYPPRNDTGVPVRWRLDRPREVFVEVVDGDTGAAFAWLGVARFSVSLEMFRHVDFLSSAAPGGERLTGVLCSREFAVPSRLRFLLAGHGSHPGKPPKQKKYVQLVDAVTGRILQKTGCSSGETAQEIVWDLSAFTGRRARFEIVDRDTRGGFAWVAAGGFEPDIAPLPTMAPRYLAKRQLAAAQIARDLKLTTVLDAATGLATDPIAATAAREVAVSAILGNGNADQQARVASILEDGGQPRSLRLAVANGGEHLPVVRSRLAKAIGQAPADLQLQFALALVRNRLGAKALLGIVKSGQAPAGLLLDPQIKSSFPKAAAQRVAALTADLPKPTADRERLIAERVAAFRETGGDAASGRTTFATYCAACHQKGGEGGNIGPQLDGAGNRGVERLVEDILDPNRNVDVAFRYSIVKLKKGQTVLGLKRREVGESIVFADLAGAESSIAKADITSQEQTTRSLMPEAIGQAIPRADFSHLLEFLFAK
;
A
#
# COMPACT_ATOMS: atom_id res chain seq x y z
N MET A 1 51.38 51.66 -6.89
CA MET A 1 50.13 50.85 -6.83
C MET A 1 49.42 50.90 -5.48
N ALA A 2 50.11 51.05 -4.34
CA ALA A 2 49.48 51.26 -3.01
C ALA A 2 49.14 52.74 -2.69
N ARG A 3 49.03 53.62 -3.69
CA ARG A 3 48.66 55.04 -3.47
C ARG A 3 47.15 55.14 -3.26
N ALA A 4 46.73 55.94 -2.29
CA ALA A 4 45.32 56.04 -1.85
C ALA A 4 44.31 56.36 -2.98
N GLY A 5 44.74 57.00 -4.08
CA GLY A 5 43.89 57.40 -5.21
C GLY A 5 43.89 56.51 -6.46
N ALA A 6 44.49 55.32 -6.45
CA ALA A 6 44.46 54.42 -7.63
C ALA A 6 43.09 53.75 -7.84
N LYS A 7 42.67 53.57 -9.10
CA LYS A 7 41.42 52.85 -9.44
C LYS A 7 41.41 51.42 -8.86
N PRO A 8 40.27 50.93 -8.32
CA PRO A 8 40.16 49.59 -7.75
C PRO A 8 40.68 48.44 -8.63
N GLU A 9 40.42 48.48 -9.93
CA GLU A 9 40.82 47.47 -10.91
C GLU A 9 42.34 47.40 -11.01
N LEU A 10 43.02 48.56 -11.01
CA LEU A 10 44.48 48.64 -11.05
C LEU A 10 45.11 48.14 -9.76
N LYS A 11 44.48 48.40 -8.61
CA LYS A 11 44.94 47.85 -7.32
C LYS A 11 44.82 46.33 -7.30
N ALA A 12 43.66 45.79 -7.74
CA ALA A 12 43.41 44.35 -7.78
C ALA A 12 44.34 43.63 -8.78
N HIS A 13 44.42 44.11 -10.03
CA HIS A 13 45.30 43.52 -11.04
C HIS A 13 46.77 43.67 -10.68
N GLY A 14 47.17 44.83 -10.16
CA GLY A 14 48.52 45.07 -9.67
C GLY A 14 48.93 44.11 -8.57
N ALA A 15 48.03 43.83 -7.62
CA ALA A 15 48.26 42.86 -6.56
C ALA A 15 48.49 41.44 -7.11
N TRP A 16 47.73 41.03 -8.13
CA TRP A 16 47.94 39.74 -8.80
C TRP A 16 49.27 39.67 -9.56
N VAL A 17 49.65 40.74 -10.26
CA VAL A 17 50.95 40.82 -10.95
C VAL A 17 52.07 40.68 -9.94
N LEU A 18 52.06 41.47 -8.86
CA LEU A 18 53.06 41.37 -7.79
C LEU A 18 53.10 39.98 -7.16
N HIS A 19 51.94 39.35 -6.91
CA HIS A 19 51.89 38.00 -6.37
C HIS A 19 52.54 36.98 -7.33
N ARG A 20 52.21 37.02 -8.62
CA ARG A 20 52.76 36.09 -9.63
C ARG A 20 54.25 36.29 -9.87
N LEU A 21 54.76 37.51 -9.66
CA LEU A 21 56.19 37.82 -9.72
C LEU A 21 56.93 37.50 -8.42
N GLY A 22 56.24 37.02 -7.37
CA GLY A 22 56.84 36.76 -6.05
C GLY A 22 57.23 38.02 -5.27
N GLN A 23 56.70 39.19 -5.66
CA GLN A 23 57.05 40.51 -5.12
C GLN A 23 55.95 41.14 -4.25
N LEU A 24 54.80 40.47 -4.07
CA LEU A 24 53.76 40.97 -3.16
C LEU A 24 54.13 40.69 -1.72
N ASP A 25 54.51 41.73 -0.98
CA ASP A 25 54.77 41.64 0.45
C ASP A 25 53.47 41.53 1.28
N GLU A 26 53.55 40.89 2.44
CA GLU A 26 52.42 40.64 3.35
C GLU A 26 51.76 41.94 3.81
N ALA A 27 52.53 42.99 4.12
CA ALA A 27 51.99 44.26 4.58
C ALA A 27 51.14 44.94 3.50
N THR A 28 51.55 44.85 2.24
CA THR A 28 50.78 45.33 1.09
C THR A 28 49.48 44.55 0.94
N GLN A 29 49.51 43.22 1.05
CA GLN A 29 48.29 42.42 0.97
C GLN A 29 47.31 42.73 2.11
N LEU A 30 47.79 42.89 3.34
CA LEU A 30 46.97 43.26 4.50
C LEU A 30 46.34 44.64 4.34
N ARG A 31 47.06 45.62 3.78
CA ARG A 31 46.49 46.94 3.45
C ARG A 31 45.37 46.81 2.42
N LEU A 32 45.57 46.02 1.36
CA LEU A 32 44.55 45.80 0.33
C LEU A 32 43.31 45.08 0.86
N ALA A 33 43.46 44.20 1.85
CA ALA A 33 42.35 43.50 2.48
C ALA A 33 41.40 44.43 3.26
N ASN A 34 41.85 45.63 3.61
CA ASN A 34 41.11 46.69 4.30
C ASN A 34 40.80 47.89 3.39
N ASP A 35 40.96 47.78 2.07
CA ASP A 35 40.67 48.86 1.12
C ASP A 35 39.16 49.20 1.11
N LYS A 36 38.82 50.46 0.82
CA LYS A 36 37.42 50.91 0.72
C LYS A 36 36.65 50.16 -0.37
N SER A 37 37.33 49.73 -1.44
CA SER A 37 36.71 49.00 -2.54
C SER A 37 36.49 47.53 -2.22
N GLU A 38 35.24 47.07 -2.39
CA GLU A 38 34.89 45.65 -2.33
C GLU A 38 35.76 44.79 -3.25
N LEU A 39 35.95 45.21 -4.50
CA LEU A 39 36.72 44.48 -5.51
C LEU A 39 38.14 44.19 -5.02
N VAL A 40 38.79 45.18 -4.43
CA VAL A 40 40.16 45.06 -3.92
C VAL A 40 40.19 44.12 -2.71
N ARG A 41 39.23 44.24 -1.79
CA ARG A 41 39.10 43.35 -0.63
C ARG A 41 38.84 41.89 -1.02
N VAL A 42 38.04 41.65 -2.05
CA VAL A 42 37.79 40.31 -2.63
C VAL A 42 39.08 39.72 -3.18
N HIS A 43 39.80 40.48 -4.00
CA HIS A 43 41.02 39.97 -4.64
C HIS A 43 42.17 39.76 -3.65
N ALA A 44 42.28 40.56 -2.58
CA ALA A 44 43.26 40.32 -1.51
C ALA A 44 43.11 38.92 -0.87
N ARG A 45 41.86 38.45 -0.68
CA ARG A 45 41.54 37.11 -0.16
C ARG A 45 41.71 36.02 -1.22
N ARG A 46 41.35 36.30 -2.48
CA ARG A 46 41.64 35.37 -3.59
C ARG A 46 43.13 35.16 -3.84
N ILE A 47 43.96 36.16 -3.57
CA ILE A 47 45.42 36.00 -3.61
C ILE A 47 45.89 35.09 -2.47
N ALA A 48 45.30 35.19 -1.27
CA ALA A 48 45.59 34.26 -0.17
C ALA A 48 45.27 32.80 -0.56
N VAL A 49 44.22 32.55 -1.35
CA VAL A 49 43.90 31.21 -1.90
C VAL A 49 45.06 30.65 -2.74
N ALA A 50 45.78 31.49 -3.47
CA ALA A 50 46.88 31.08 -4.35
C ALA A 50 48.21 30.88 -3.61
N GLN A 51 48.30 31.27 -2.33
CA GLN A 51 49.47 31.06 -1.49
C GLN A 51 49.49 29.65 -0.90
N LYS A 52 50.67 29.02 -0.91
CA LYS A 52 50.85 27.65 -0.38
C LYS A 52 50.74 27.59 1.14
N ASN A 53 51.34 28.55 1.86
CA ASN A 53 51.36 28.61 3.32
C ASN A 53 50.83 29.97 3.78
N TRP A 54 50.07 29.99 4.88
CA TRP A 54 49.59 31.21 5.50
C TRP A 54 50.37 31.52 6.78
N THR A 55 50.74 32.78 6.93
CA THR A 55 51.21 33.32 8.21
C THR A 55 50.01 33.56 9.14
N PRO A 56 50.22 33.69 10.47
CA PRO A 56 49.15 34.04 11.40
C PRO A 56 48.39 35.32 11.03
N LYS A 57 49.09 36.31 10.45
CA LYS A 57 48.47 37.57 10.00
C LYS A 57 47.60 37.36 8.76
N THR A 58 48.03 36.52 7.82
CA THR A 58 47.23 36.17 6.63
C THR A 58 45.98 35.41 7.04
N THR A 59 46.10 34.44 7.95
CA THR A 59 44.96 33.70 8.52
C THR A 59 43.96 34.65 9.20
N ALA A 60 44.44 35.56 10.05
CA ALA A 60 43.59 36.56 10.71
C ALA A 60 42.85 37.46 9.70
N MET A 61 43.53 37.87 8.62
CA MET A 61 42.93 38.69 7.55
C MET A 61 41.82 37.95 6.80
N VAL A 62 42.02 36.66 6.50
CA VAL A 62 41.00 35.84 5.84
C VAL A 62 39.81 35.63 6.78
N LEU A 63 40.05 35.26 8.05
CA LEU A 63 39.00 35.06 9.05
C LEU A 63 38.18 36.34 9.28
N ALA A 64 38.82 37.51 9.36
CA ALA A 64 38.12 38.79 9.46
C ALA A 64 37.19 39.04 8.27
N GLY A 65 37.53 38.51 7.09
CA GLY A 65 36.69 38.59 5.89
C GLY A 65 35.33 37.90 6.01
N LEU A 66 35.17 36.92 6.91
CA LEU A 66 33.88 36.25 7.15
C LEU A 66 32.80 37.19 7.72
N HIS A 67 33.24 38.29 8.33
CA HIS A 67 32.39 39.32 8.95
C HIS A 67 32.36 40.63 8.14
N ASP A 68 32.87 40.66 6.91
CA ASP A 68 32.81 41.87 6.06
C ASP A 68 31.36 42.23 5.71
N SER A 69 31.08 43.52 5.59
CA SER A 69 29.77 44.02 5.13
C SER A 69 29.36 43.49 3.74
N SER A 70 30.33 43.16 2.89
CA SER A 70 30.10 42.66 1.53
C SER A 70 29.95 41.13 1.48
N PRO A 71 28.84 40.60 0.93
CA PRO A 71 28.69 39.16 0.67
C PRO A 71 29.76 38.57 -0.26
N GLN A 72 30.30 39.36 -1.19
CA GLN A 72 31.36 38.95 -2.12
C GLN A 72 32.67 38.73 -1.37
N VAL A 73 33.00 39.62 -0.42
CA VAL A 73 34.19 39.48 0.42
C VAL A 73 34.06 38.28 1.35
N ARG A 74 32.89 38.10 1.98
CA ARG A 74 32.58 36.94 2.82
C ARG A 74 32.72 35.61 2.05
N ARG A 75 32.21 35.56 0.81
CA ARG A 75 32.38 34.39 -0.08
C ARG A 75 33.85 34.13 -0.41
N ALA A 76 34.60 35.17 -0.77
CA ALA A 76 36.03 35.03 -1.06
C ALA A 76 36.83 34.53 0.16
N ALA A 77 36.46 34.95 1.37
CA ALA A 77 37.04 34.43 2.61
C ALA A 77 36.67 32.96 2.85
N ALA A 78 35.40 32.59 2.66
CA ALA A 78 34.95 31.20 2.76
C ALA A 78 35.68 30.29 1.76
N ASP A 79 35.82 30.72 0.50
CA ASP A 79 36.55 29.99 -0.55
C ASP A 79 38.02 29.78 -0.18
N ALA A 80 38.66 30.78 0.43
CA ALA A 80 40.03 30.68 0.91
C ALA A 80 40.16 29.61 2.02
N LEU A 81 39.29 29.68 3.03
CA LEU A 81 39.27 28.69 4.12
C LEU A 81 38.89 27.29 3.64
N ALA A 82 38.12 27.16 2.55
CA ALA A 82 37.80 25.88 1.95
C ALA A 82 39.02 25.20 1.31
N ARG A 83 40.04 25.97 0.88
CA ARG A 83 41.27 25.42 0.28
C ARG A 83 42.37 25.17 1.30
N GLN A 84 42.45 26.00 2.33
CA GLN A 84 43.40 25.87 3.43
C GLN A 84 42.66 25.31 4.66
N SER A 85 42.44 23.99 4.65
CA SER A 85 41.60 23.32 5.65
C SER A 85 42.32 23.20 7.00
N HIS A 86 41.68 23.64 8.08
CA HIS A 86 42.18 23.55 9.44
C HIS A 86 41.03 23.46 10.45
N ALA A 87 41.20 22.72 11.55
CA ALA A 87 40.16 22.52 12.56
C ALA A 87 39.67 23.84 13.19
N ASP A 88 40.59 24.79 13.42
CA ASP A 88 40.27 26.06 14.08
C ASP A 88 39.40 26.99 13.22
N HIS A 89 39.26 26.72 11.92
CA HIS A 89 38.38 27.48 11.03
C HIS A 89 36.90 27.14 11.22
N ILE A 90 36.58 26.01 11.85
CA ILE A 90 35.20 25.50 11.91
C ILE A 90 34.29 26.41 12.74
N ARG A 91 34.72 26.87 13.92
CA ARG A 91 33.90 27.77 14.76
C ARG A 91 33.64 29.13 14.10
N PRO A 92 34.65 29.81 13.51
CA PRO A 92 34.42 31.02 12.71
C PRO A 92 33.45 30.80 11.55
N LEU A 93 33.58 29.69 10.82
CA LEU A 93 32.71 29.37 9.70
C LEU A 93 31.26 29.06 10.14
N LEU A 94 31.06 28.37 11.26
CA LEU A 94 29.74 28.13 11.85
C LEU A 94 29.08 29.45 12.27
N THR A 95 29.83 30.32 12.94
CA THR A 95 29.37 31.66 13.33
C THR A 95 28.95 32.47 12.11
N ALA A 96 29.78 32.47 11.06
CA ALA A 96 29.50 33.17 9.81
C ALA A 96 28.27 32.61 9.08
N LEU A 97 28.03 31.30 9.14
CA LEU A 97 26.84 30.65 8.58
C LEU A 97 25.58 31.01 9.37
N GLY A 98 25.68 31.09 10.70
CA GLY A 98 24.60 31.54 11.58
C GLY A 98 24.20 33.00 11.35
N GLN A 99 25.14 33.85 10.93
CA GLN A 99 24.95 35.26 10.59
C GLN A 99 24.59 35.50 9.10
N ALA A 100 24.65 34.49 8.24
CA ALA A 100 24.33 34.63 6.81
C ALA A 100 22.80 34.66 6.59
N PRO A 101 22.26 35.68 5.87
CA PRO A 101 20.83 35.75 5.58
C PRO A 101 20.31 34.50 4.89
N ALA A 102 19.11 34.04 5.25
CA ALA A 102 18.51 32.84 4.66
C ALA A 102 18.27 32.99 3.15
N THR A 103 18.08 34.21 2.66
CA THR A 103 17.90 34.55 1.23
C THR A 103 19.20 34.49 0.42
N ASP A 104 20.38 34.56 1.05
CA ASP A 104 21.66 34.48 0.35
C ASP A 104 22.12 33.03 0.21
N GLY A 105 21.51 32.32 -0.74
CA GLY A 105 21.85 30.94 -1.05
C GLY A 105 23.32 30.74 -1.46
N HIS A 106 23.94 31.72 -2.12
CA HIS A 106 25.32 31.61 -2.59
C HIS A 106 26.33 31.66 -1.45
N LEU A 107 26.19 32.61 -0.52
CA LEU A 107 27.07 32.71 0.63
C LEU A 107 26.92 31.52 1.57
N ARG A 108 25.67 31.12 1.87
CA ARG A 108 25.40 29.94 2.69
C ARG A 108 26.01 28.68 2.08
N HIS A 109 25.90 28.52 0.77
CA HIS A 109 26.51 27.39 0.06
C HIS A 109 28.05 27.40 0.15
N ALA A 110 28.70 28.55 -0.08
CA ALA A 110 30.15 28.68 0.03
C ALA A 110 30.65 28.36 1.45
N LEU A 111 29.97 28.87 2.49
CA LEU A 111 30.29 28.57 3.89
C LEU A 111 30.14 27.08 4.21
N ARG A 112 29.09 26.42 3.69
CA ARG A 112 28.90 24.97 3.88
C ARG A 112 29.98 24.13 3.17
N ILE A 113 30.44 24.54 1.97
CA ILE A 113 31.58 23.92 1.29
C ILE A 113 32.84 24.07 2.14
N ALA A 114 33.11 25.28 2.64
CA ALA A 114 34.25 25.55 3.50
C ALA A 114 34.22 24.68 4.76
N LEU A 115 33.08 24.65 5.47
CA LEU A 115 32.88 23.78 6.65
C LEU A 115 33.16 22.31 6.33
N ARG A 116 32.59 21.78 5.23
CA ARG A 116 32.80 20.40 4.81
C ARG A 116 34.27 20.08 4.58
N ASN A 117 35.00 20.96 3.89
CA ASN A 117 36.40 20.74 3.60
C ASN A 117 37.25 20.80 4.88
N ASN A 118 36.99 21.77 5.77
CA ASN A 118 37.68 21.88 7.05
C ASN A 118 37.39 20.70 7.98
N LEU A 119 36.16 20.15 7.96
CA LEU A 119 35.81 18.95 8.72
C LEU A 119 36.58 17.70 8.29
N ARG A 120 37.04 17.62 7.03
CA ARG A 120 37.87 16.51 6.56
C ARG A 120 39.28 16.52 7.14
N ALA A 121 39.71 17.65 7.72
CA ALA A 121 41.01 17.81 8.35
C ALA A 121 40.96 17.61 9.88
N VAL A 122 39.89 17.01 10.40
CA VAL A 122 39.71 16.76 11.84
C VAL A 122 39.57 15.27 12.10
N ASP A 123 40.27 14.81 13.14
CA ASP A 123 40.32 13.39 13.51
C ASP A 123 39.70 13.10 14.90
N ASP A 124 39.47 14.13 15.73
CA ASP A 124 38.93 13.98 17.10
C ASP A 124 37.58 14.69 17.28
N PRO A 125 36.46 13.96 17.46
CA PRO A 125 35.14 14.56 17.67
C PRO A 125 35.00 15.30 19.01
N ALA A 126 35.84 15.03 20.01
CA ALA A 126 35.79 15.70 21.32
C ALA A 126 36.07 17.22 21.22
N ARG A 127 36.75 17.67 20.16
CA ARG A 127 37.04 19.09 19.90
C ARG A 127 35.79 19.97 19.78
N PHE A 128 34.62 19.36 19.55
CA PHE A 128 33.33 20.04 19.39
C PHE A 128 32.34 19.72 20.51
N ALA A 129 32.78 19.10 21.61
CA ALA A 129 31.91 18.73 22.73
C ALA A 129 31.24 19.95 23.41
N ASP A 130 31.83 21.14 23.29
CA ASP A 130 31.27 22.41 23.74
C ASP A 130 29.99 22.81 22.97
N LEU A 131 29.84 22.39 21.71
CA LEU A 131 28.69 22.75 20.87
C LEU A 131 27.38 22.13 21.35
N LYS A 132 27.40 21.17 22.27
CA LYS A 132 26.17 20.67 22.94
C LYS A 132 25.37 21.79 23.62
N ASN A 133 26.05 22.87 24.02
CA ASN A 133 25.43 24.04 24.63
C ASN A 133 24.90 25.04 23.57
N ASP A 134 25.11 24.78 22.27
CA ASP A 134 24.60 25.56 21.14
C ASP A 134 23.93 24.63 20.10
N PRO A 135 22.67 24.21 20.35
CA PRO A 135 21.95 23.28 19.48
C PRO A 135 21.74 23.77 18.04
N LYS A 136 21.85 25.08 17.79
CA LYS A 136 21.72 25.65 16.44
C LYS A 136 22.97 25.37 15.63
N ASN A 137 24.14 25.70 16.16
CA ASN A 137 25.40 25.44 15.48
C ASN A 137 25.73 23.94 15.42
N LEU A 138 25.34 23.16 16.44
CA LEU A 138 25.47 21.71 16.42
C LEU A 138 24.68 21.08 15.26
N ARG A 139 23.42 21.50 15.05
CA ARG A 139 22.60 21.01 13.91
C ARG A 139 23.19 21.35 12.55
N GLU A 140 23.70 22.57 12.38
CA GLU A 140 24.37 22.97 11.12
C GLU A 140 25.64 22.15 10.89
N LEU A 141 26.44 21.92 11.94
CA LEU A 141 27.63 21.08 11.87
C LEU A 141 27.29 19.65 11.47
N MET A 142 26.29 19.04 12.13
CA MET A 142 25.82 17.69 11.82
C MET A 142 25.26 17.60 10.39
N SER A 143 24.51 18.61 9.94
CA SER A 143 23.99 18.70 8.56
C SER A 143 25.11 18.72 7.53
N VAL A 144 26.23 19.41 7.81
CA VAL A 144 27.40 19.40 6.93
C VAL A 144 28.16 18.07 7.00
N ALA A 145 28.25 17.46 8.19
CA ALA A 145 28.93 16.17 8.39
C ALA A 145 28.34 15.04 7.51
N LEU A 146 27.04 15.08 7.20
CA LEU A 146 26.40 14.14 6.25
C LEU A 146 27.04 14.12 4.84
N SER A 147 27.80 15.17 4.48
CA SER A 147 28.51 15.27 3.21
C SER A 147 30.00 14.86 3.29
N VAL A 148 30.43 14.38 4.44
CA VAL A 148 31.80 13.93 4.72
C VAL A 148 31.79 12.43 4.95
N ASN A 149 32.28 11.65 3.98
CA ASN A 149 32.36 10.19 4.09
C ASN A 149 33.63 9.79 4.85
N SER A 150 33.61 9.89 6.18
CA SER A 150 34.74 9.49 7.03
C SER A 150 34.30 8.89 8.37
N PRO A 151 35.14 8.04 9.01
CA PRO A 151 34.88 7.53 10.36
C PRO A 151 34.69 8.63 11.39
N PHE A 152 35.44 9.74 11.26
CA PHE A 152 35.29 10.92 12.10
C PHE A 152 33.87 11.51 12.02
N ALA A 153 33.35 11.72 10.80
CA ALA A 153 32.03 12.30 10.62
C ALA A 153 30.94 11.39 11.21
N ALA A 154 31.07 10.07 11.04
CA ALA A 154 30.19 9.10 11.67
C ALA A 154 30.22 9.17 13.20
N SER A 155 31.42 9.24 13.80
CA SER A 155 31.58 9.37 15.25
C SER A 155 31.02 10.69 15.79
N LEU A 156 31.24 11.80 15.09
CA LEU A 156 30.68 13.11 15.42
C LEU A 156 29.14 13.05 15.44
N LEU A 157 28.54 12.46 14.41
CA LEU A 157 27.09 12.30 14.35
C LEU A 157 26.59 11.39 15.48
N LEU A 158 27.23 10.24 15.68
CA LEU A 158 26.84 9.23 16.69
C LEU A 158 26.83 9.81 18.12
N VAL A 159 27.85 10.58 18.50
CA VAL A 159 27.97 11.17 19.84
C VAL A 159 26.90 12.24 20.08
N ASN A 160 26.46 12.94 19.03
CA ASN A 160 25.56 14.09 19.14
C ASN A 160 24.10 13.81 18.70
N LEU A 161 23.76 12.55 18.40
CA LEU A 161 22.42 12.16 17.95
C LEU A 161 21.30 12.62 18.91
N HIS A 162 21.56 12.61 20.22
CA HIS A 162 20.60 12.98 21.24
C HIS A 162 20.49 14.51 21.45
N ASP A 163 21.62 15.21 21.39
CA ASP A 163 21.72 16.59 21.87
C ASP A 163 21.24 17.62 20.83
N ALA A 164 20.98 17.19 19.60
CA ALA A 164 20.60 18.06 18.49
C ALA A 164 19.10 18.23 18.25
N GLY A 165 18.22 17.52 18.99
CA GLY A 165 16.76 17.62 18.80
C GLY A 165 16.31 17.24 17.39
N ILE A 166 16.85 16.14 16.86
CA ILE A 166 16.67 15.70 15.47
C ILE A 166 15.22 15.24 15.23
N GLU A 167 14.60 15.75 14.16
CA GLU A 167 13.28 15.30 13.75
C GLU A 167 13.27 13.84 13.28
N ARG A 168 12.16 13.14 13.53
CA ARG A 168 11.97 11.72 13.18
C ARG A 168 12.39 11.39 11.74
N GLY A 169 12.00 12.22 10.79
CA GLY A 169 12.30 12.01 9.36
C GLY A 169 13.77 12.21 8.99
N GLN A 170 14.52 13.00 9.75
CA GLN A 170 15.94 13.23 9.52
C GLN A 170 16.81 12.13 10.16
N LEU A 171 16.33 11.51 11.24
CA LEU A 171 17.10 10.50 11.98
C LEU A 171 17.53 9.33 11.10
N THR A 172 16.67 8.85 10.19
CA THR A 172 17.02 7.75 9.26
C THR A 172 18.19 8.12 8.33
N ILE A 173 18.28 9.39 7.91
CA ILE A 173 19.38 9.90 7.06
C ILE A 173 20.69 9.86 7.84
N TYR A 174 20.67 10.35 9.09
CA TYR A 174 21.83 10.33 9.98
C TYR A 174 22.29 8.91 10.28
N LEU A 175 21.39 8.01 10.67
CA LEU A 175 21.73 6.63 10.99
C LEU A 175 22.32 5.88 9.80
N ARG A 176 21.74 6.04 8.60
CA ARG A 176 22.30 5.45 7.37
C ARG A 176 23.72 5.95 7.11
N HIS A 177 23.96 7.25 7.26
CA HIS A 177 25.28 7.83 7.07
C HIS A 177 26.28 7.33 8.12
N ILE A 178 25.89 7.26 9.40
CA ILE A 178 26.71 6.71 10.49
C ILE A 178 27.06 5.26 10.16
N ALA A 179 26.08 4.42 9.84
CA ALA A 179 26.30 3.01 9.55
C ALA A 179 27.24 2.76 8.35
N ARG A 180 27.18 3.64 7.34
CA ARG A 180 28.06 3.59 6.16
C ARG A 180 29.52 3.93 6.44
N ASN A 181 29.80 4.73 7.48
CA ASN A 181 31.12 5.32 7.68
C ASN A 181 31.76 4.98 9.05
N ALA A 182 30.97 4.58 10.05
CA ALA A 182 31.45 4.26 11.40
C ALA A 182 32.35 3.02 11.41
N PRO A 183 33.34 2.94 12.32
CA PRO A 183 34.06 1.69 12.53
C PRO A 183 33.13 0.59 13.08
N PRO A 184 33.49 -0.71 12.94
CA PRO A 184 32.72 -1.84 13.44
C PRO A 184 32.14 -1.64 14.85
N GLU A 185 32.98 -1.25 15.81
CA GLU A 185 32.61 -1.04 17.21
C GLU A 185 31.52 0.03 17.39
N GLY A 186 31.45 0.99 16.47
CA GLY A 186 30.43 2.03 16.44
C GLY A 186 29.03 1.52 16.06
N LEU A 187 28.94 0.42 15.31
CA LEU A 187 27.66 -0.16 14.86
C LEU A 187 26.90 -0.83 16.01
N ASN A 188 27.58 -1.59 16.88
CA ASN A 188 26.96 -2.15 18.09
C ASN A 188 26.48 -1.05 19.04
N ARG A 189 27.27 0.01 19.20
CA ARG A 189 26.89 1.18 20.00
C ARG A 189 25.65 1.86 19.42
N LEU A 190 25.58 2.00 18.10
CA LEU A 190 24.45 2.58 17.42
C LEU A 190 23.17 1.76 17.62
N ALA A 191 23.25 0.44 17.47
CA ALA A 191 22.12 -0.46 17.71
C ALA A 191 21.60 -0.35 19.16
N ALA A 192 22.50 -0.33 20.14
CA ALA A 192 22.14 -0.19 21.55
C ALA A 192 21.50 1.18 21.86
N LEU A 193 22.03 2.25 21.27
CA LEU A 193 21.51 3.62 21.44
C LEU A 193 20.08 3.74 20.91
N VAL A 194 19.83 3.25 19.69
CA VAL A 194 18.51 3.31 19.06
C VAL A 194 17.48 2.51 19.87
N GLN A 195 17.83 1.29 20.29
CA GLN A 195 16.94 0.45 21.12
C GLN A 195 16.59 1.13 22.45
N LYS A 196 17.57 1.74 23.11
CA LYS A 196 17.37 2.43 24.39
C LYS A 196 16.51 3.69 24.25
N GLN A 197 16.63 4.40 23.12
CA GLN A 197 15.93 5.66 22.90
C GLN A 197 14.46 5.47 22.52
N PHE A 198 14.11 4.38 21.83
CA PHE A 198 12.76 4.14 21.32
C PHE A 198 12.14 2.83 21.83
N PRO A 199 12.10 2.60 23.17
CA PRO A 199 11.53 1.37 23.70
C PRO A 199 10.04 1.27 23.32
N GLY A 200 9.61 0.09 22.86
CA GLY A 200 8.20 -0.20 22.53
C GLY A 200 7.67 0.39 21.22
N ASN A 201 8.41 1.25 20.52
CA ASN A 201 8.00 1.76 19.19
C ASN A 201 8.54 0.88 18.07
N LEU A 202 7.96 -0.31 17.92
CA LEU A 202 8.43 -1.33 16.96
C LEU A 202 8.48 -0.81 15.52
N ASP A 203 7.46 -0.06 15.10
CA ASP A 203 7.37 0.49 13.73
C ASP A 203 8.54 1.42 13.43
N PHE A 204 8.90 2.28 14.39
CA PHE A 204 10.01 3.20 14.19
C PHE A 204 11.35 2.50 14.32
N GLN A 205 11.51 1.57 15.26
CA GLN A 205 12.72 0.76 15.35
C GLN A 205 13.01 0.01 14.04
N ALA A 206 11.97 -0.51 13.37
CA ALA A 206 12.13 -1.19 12.09
C ALA A 206 12.62 -0.24 10.98
N GLU A 207 12.07 0.97 10.90
CA GLU A 207 12.55 2.01 9.98
C GLU A 207 14.03 2.35 10.23
N LEU A 208 14.44 2.46 11.49
CA LEU A 208 15.81 2.80 11.86
C LEU A 208 16.78 1.63 11.60
N LEU A 209 16.38 0.39 11.91
CA LEU A 209 17.17 -0.82 11.62
C LEU A 209 17.41 -0.98 10.13
N LEU A 210 16.38 -0.84 9.29
CA LEU A 210 16.51 -0.93 7.84
C LEU A 210 17.42 0.18 7.30
N ALA A 211 17.33 1.41 7.83
CA ALA A 211 18.24 2.49 7.44
C ALA A 211 19.70 2.23 7.84
N ILE A 212 19.94 1.61 9.00
CA ILE A 212 21.27 1.17 9.43
C ILE A 212 21.78 0.08 8.50
N ASN A 213 20.97 -0.94 8.21
CA ASN A 213 21.34 -2.03 7.30
C ASN A 213 21.66 -1.52 5.89
N ASP A 214 20.88 -0.59 5.34
CA ASP A 214 21.19 0.08 4.07
C ASP A 214 22.60 0.67 4.07
N GLY A 215 23.00 1.33 5.17
CA GLY A 215 24.32 1.92 5.32
C GLY A 215 25.43 0.87 5.35
N ILE A 216 25.22 -0.23 6.08
CA ILE A 216 26.15 -1.37 6.17
C ILE A 216 26.34 -2.01 4.78
N VAL A 217 25.24 -2.28 4.08
CA VAL A 217 25.26 -2.89 2.74
C VAL A 217 25.92 -1.97 1.72
N GLN A 218 25.67 -0.66 1.76
CA GLN A 218 26.35 0.31 0.88
C GLN A 218 27.88 0.34 1.05
N ARG A 219 28.37 -0.07 2.23
CA ARG A 219 29.80 -0.21 2.49
C ARG A 219 30.37 -1.57 2.04
N GLY A 220 29.50 -2.54 1.72
CA GLY A 220 29.89 -3.91 1.41
C GLY A 220 30.25 -4.74 2.64
N LEU A 221 29.78 -4.34 3.83
CA LEU A 221 29.98 -5.09 5.07
C LEU A 221 28.82 -6.04 5.36
N THR A 222 29.07 -6.99 6.26
CA THR A 222 28.02 -7.80 6.89
C THR A 222 27.62 -7.19 8.23
N PRO A 223 26.34 -7.27 8.63
CA PRO A 223 25.88 -6.84 9.96
C PRO A 223 26.59 -7.58 11.09
N GLU A 224 26.84 -6.87 12.19
CA GLU A 224 27.44 -7.45 13.41
C GLU A 224 26.43 -8.17 14.28
N GLN A 225 26.92 -9.02 15.19
CA GLN A 225 26.07 -9.83 16.08
C GLN A 225 25.07 -9.00 16.88
N GLY A 226 25.45 -7.80 17.36
CA GLY A 226 24.52 -6.92 18.10
C GLY A 226 23.36 -6.40 17.22
N VAL A 227 23.63 -6.11 15.95
CA VAL A 227 22.61 -5.69 14.98
C VAL A 227 21.71 -6.87 14.62
N LEU A 228 22.29 -8.06 14.41
CA LEU A 228 21.55 -9.29 14.12
C LEU A 228 20.63 -9.67 15.29
N ALA A 229 21.12 -9.67 16.53
CA ALA A 229 20.32 -10.00 17.71
C ALA A 229 19.14 -9.02 17.90
N TRP A 230 19.36 -7.72 17.65
CA TRP A 230 18.28 -6.74 17.65
C TRP A 230 17.26 -7.03 16.54
N ALA A 231 17.75 -7.33 15.34
CA ALA A 231 16.91 -7.62 14.19
C ALA A 231 16.05 -8.88 14.39
N GLU A 232 16.61 -9.95 14.94
CA GLU A 232 15.90 -11.19 15.27
C GLU A 232 14.77 -10.92 16.26
N LYS A 233 15.10 -10.24 17.37
CA LYS A 233 14.12 -9.86 18.38
C LYS A 233 13.01 -8.99 17.78
N LEU A 234 13.36 -7.94 17.06
CA LEU A 234 12.40 -7.00 16.48
C LEU A 234 11.52 -7.65 15.42
N ALA A 235 12.08 -8.47 14.52
CA ALA A 235 11.31 -9.20 13.53
C ALA A 235 10.32 -10.18 14.18
N GLY A 236 10.76 -10.90 15.22
CA GLY A 236 9.90 -11.78 16.01
C GLY A 236 8.76 -11.02 16.69
N GLU A 237 9.05 -9.89 17.34
CA GLU A 237 8.04 -9.04 17.99
C GLU A 237 7.03 -8.46 16.98
N LEU A 238 7.48 -8.03 15.81
CA LEU A 238 6.62 -7.54 14.74
C LEU A 238 5.69 -8.65 14.21
N LEU A 239 6.21 -9.84 13.94
CA LEU A 239 5.43 -10.98 13.46
C LEU A 239 4.39 -11.40 14.51
N ALA A 240 4.80 -11.58 15.76
CA ALA A 240 3.91 -11.94 16.86
C ALA A 240 2.81 -10.88 17.07
N ALA A 241 3.16 -9.59 17.01
CA ALA A 241 2.20 -8.51 17.14
C ALA A 241 1.19 -8.47 15.97
N THR A 242 1.58 -8.89 14.77
CA THR A 242 0.68 -8.95 13.61
C THR A 242 -0.22 -10.20 13.65
N GLU A 243 0.30 -11.33 14.12
CA GLU A 243 -0.44 -12.59 14.28
C GLU A 243 -1.52 -12.46 15.35
N ALA A 244 -1.21 -11.82 16.48
CA ALA A 244 -2.15 -11.59 17.59
C ALA A 244 -3.39 -10.75 17.21
N VAL A 245 -3.36 -10.02 16.08
CA VAL A 245 -4.53 -9.28 15.58
C VAL A 245 -5.62 -10.23 15.08
N GLY A 246 -5.26 -11.44 14.63
CA GLY A 246 -6.20 -12.39 14.03
C GLY A 246 -6.94 -11.76 12.86
N THR A 247 -6.21 -11.28 11.85
CA THR A 247 -6.83 -10.53 10.76
C THR A 247 -7.88 -11.35 10.00
N HIS A 248 -8.88 -10.69 9.48
CA HIS A 248 -9.88 -11.27 8.57
C HIS A 248 -10.04 -10.42 7.31
N TRP A 249 -9.16 -9.43 7.14
CA TRP A 249 -9.22 -8.45 6.07
C TRP A 249 -7.82 -8.21 5.50
N VAL A 250 -7.72 -8.23 4.17
CA VAL A 250 -6.47 -7.99 3.46
C VAL A 250 -6.61 -6.80 2.53
N ALA A 251 -5.60 -5.92 2.57
CA ALA A 251 -5.53 -4.77 1.69
C ALA A 251 -4.75 -5.12 0.42
N GLU A 252 -5.38 -4.90 -0.73
CA GLU A 252 -4.80 -5.11 -2.05
C GLU A 252 -4.72 -3.80 -2.85
N PRO A 253 -3.78 -3.69 -3.80
CA PRO A 253 -3.76 -2.58 -4.74
C PRO A 253 -5.01 -2.56 -5.63
N ALA A 254 -5.53 -1.36 -5.88
CA ALA A 254 -6.62 -1.18 -6.83
C ALA A 254 -6.14 -1.38 -8.28
N LYS A 255 -6.87 -2.19 -9.06
CA LYS A 255 -6.58 -2.40 -10.49
C LYS A 255 -6.93 -1.17 -11.33
N GLY A 256 -6.10 -0.87 -12.33
CA GLY A 256 -6.35 0.21 -13.29
C GLY A 256 -6.06 1.62 -12.77
N VAL A 257 -5.41 1.74 -11.60
CA VAL A 257 -4.93 3.01 -11.03
C VAL A 257 -3.45 2.90 -10.66
N PRO A 258 -2.70 4.01 -10.61
CA PRO A 258 -1.31 4.01 -10.17
C PRO A 258 -1.15 3.41 -8.76
N PRO A 259 -0.08 2.66 -8.48
CA PRO A 259 0.19 2.15 -7.15
C PRO A 259 0.22 3.28 -6.11
N SER A 260 -0.49 3.07 -5.00
CA SER A 260 -0.49 3.98 -3.85
C SER A 260 -0.31 3.20 -2.55
N GLY A 261 -0.05 3.91 -1.45
CA GLY A 261 -0.09 3.32 -0.12
C GLY A 261 -1.48 2.78 0.24
N ILE A 262 -1.55 1.96 1.28
CA ILE A 262 -2.80 1.33 1.76
C ILE A 262 -3.66 2.35 2.51
N PRO A 263 -4.91 2.62 2.06
CA PRO A 263 -5.77 3.66 2.67
C PRO A 263 -6.54 3.19 3.91
N TRP A 264 -6.63 1.89 4.15
CA TRP A 264 -7.64 1.32 5.04
C TRP A 264 -7.34 1.51 6.53
N ILE A 265 -8.31 2.07 7.25
CA ILE A 265 -8.33 2.28 8.70
C ILE A 265 -9.64 1.80 9.33
N VAL A 266 -9.66 1.67 10.66
CA VAL A 266 -10.89 1.48 11.43
C VAL A 266 -11.37 2.83 11.93
N GLN A 267 -12.51 3.22 11.37
CA GLN A 267 -13.38 4.37 11.60
C GLN A 267 -14.52 4.16 12.61
N THR A 268 -14.46 4.55 13.89
CA THR A 268 -15.70 4.62 14.70
C THR A 268 -16.54 5.83 14.27
N ARG A 269 -17.82 5.61 13.94
CA ARG A 269 -18.76 6.67 13.54
C ARG A 269 -20.05 6.60 14.35
N SER A 270 -20.61 7.77 14.64
CA SER A 270 -21.94 7.90 15.24
C SER A 270 -22.99 7.92 14.13
N ILE A 271 -23.92 6.97 14.17
CA ILE A 271 -25.03 6.88 13.21
C ILE A 271 -26.36 6.92 13.96
N PRO A 272 -27.45 7.43 13.36
CA PRO A 272 -28.76 7.44 14.00
C PRO A 272 -29.18 6.05 14.51
N ALA A 273 -29.78 5.98 15.69
CA ALA A 273 -30.33 4.74 16.23
C ALA A 273 -31.52 4.24 15.36
N SER A 274 -31.68 2.92 15.23
CA SER A 274 -32.75 2.29 14.43
C SER A 274 -34.16 2.54 15.00
N THR A 275 -34.25 2.81 16.30
CA THR A 275 -35.46 3.32 16.98
C THR A 275 -35.07 4.63 17.67
N PRO A 276 -35.24 5.78 16.99
CA PRO A 276 -34.84 7.05 17.57
C PRO A 276 -35.67 7.34 18.81
N LYS A 277 -35.00 7.50 19.95
CA LYS A 277 -35.62 7.92 21.22
C LYS A 277 -35.88 9.43 21.28
N TRP A 278 -35.75 10.11 20.15
CA TRP A 278 -35.95 11.54 19.98
C TRP A 278 -36.76 11.81 18.72
N GLU A 279 -37.72 12.70 18.83
CA GLU A 279 -38.53 13.22 17.73
C GLU A 279 -38.18 14.70 17.52
N ASN A 280 -38.03 15.10 16.26
CA ASN A 280 -37.83 16.50 15.90
C ASN A 280 -39.16 17.16 15.54
N HIS A 281 -39.42 18.31 16.16
CA HIS A 281 -40.58 19.15 15.91
C HIS A 281 -40.14 20.55 15.46
N PRO A 282 -40.88 21.22 14.54
CA PRO A 282 -40.65 22.63 14.24
C PRO A 282 -40.83 23.50 15.49
N HIS A 283 -40.06 24.59 15.62
CA HIS A 283 -40.29 25.56 16.69
C HIS A 283 -41.64 26.27 16.48
N PRO A 284 -42.48 26.42 17.53
CA PRO A 284 -43.84 26.92 17.40
C PRO A 284 -43.91 28.34 16.83
N ASP A 285 -43.04 29.24 17.30
CA ASP A 285 -43.08 30.66 16.90
C ASP A 285 -42.24 30.99 15.67
N HIS A 286 -41.28 30.12 15.33
CA HIS A 286 -40.26 30.36 14.31
C HIS A 286 -39.95 29.04 13.59
N PRO A 287 -40.84 28.49 12.77
CA PRO A 287 -40.62 27.18 12.18
C PRO A 287 -39.57 27.23 11.06
N THR A 288 -38.49 26.44 11.18
CA THR A 288 -37.49 26.23 10.11
C THR A 288 -37.23 24.74 9.86
N ALA A 289 -36.28 24.43 8.96
CA ALA A 289 -35.74 23.07 8.84
C ALA A 289 -35.01 22.65 10.13
N SER A 290 -34.93 21.35 10.38
CA SER A 290 -34.29 20.78 11.58
C SER A 290 -32.84 21.24 11.74
N PRO A 291 -32.46 21.87 12.87
CA PRO A 291 -31.08 22.31 13.10
C PRO A 291 -30.17 21.20 13.66
N TRP A 292 -30.76 20.10 14.16
CA TRP A 292 -30.05 19.12 14.98
C TRP A 292 -29.10 18.24 14.18
N ILE A 293 -27.80 18.33 14.51
CA ILE A 293 -26.74 17.47 13.96
C ILE A 293 -25.75 17.01 15.04
N PRO A 294 -25.09 15.85 14.87
CA PRO A 294 -24.01 15.44 15.75
C PRO A 294 -22.75 16.26 15.51
N GLN A 295 -22.12 16.77 16.57
CA GLN A 295 -20.81 17.43 16.50
C GLN A 295 -19.89 17.04 17.65
N VAL A 296 -18.60 16.91 17.36
CA VAL A 296 -17.58 16.62 18.37
C VAL A 296 -17.30 17.87 19.19
N ARG A 297 -17.38 17.76 20.52
CA ARG A 297 -17.15 18.86 21.47
C ARG A 297 -16.40 18.38 22.72
N ALA A 298 -15.74 19.31 23.39
CA ALA A 298 -15.08 19.07 24.67
C ALA A 298 -16.06 19.26 25.83
N SER A 299 -15.79 18.59 26.96
CA SER A 299 -16.50 18.75 28.21
C SER A 299 -15.53 19.26 29.29
N ASN A 300 -16.05 19.99 30.28
CA ASN A 300 -15.23 20.62 31.32
C ASN A 300 -14.63 19.63 32.33
N ASP A 301 -15.01 18.35 32.27
CA ASP A 301 -14.41 17.25 33.02
C ASP A 301 -13.21 16.62 32.30
N GLY A 302 -12.72 17.24 31.23
CA GLY A 302 -11.53 16.80 30.48
C GLY A 302 -11.83 15.76 29.40
N VAL A 303 -13.08 15.30 29.28
CA VAL A 303 -13.48 14.37 28.22
C VAL A 303 -13.62 15.10 26.89
N THR A 304 -12.89 14.63 25.86
CA THR A 304 -12.91 15.17 24.50
C THR A 304 -13.28 14.07 23.50
N GLY A 305 -13.69 14.44 22.27
CA GLY A 305 -14.02 13.46 21.23
C GLY A 305 -15.45 12.90 21.28
N LEU A 306 -16.29 13.37 22.22
CA LEU A 306 -17.69 12.94 22.33
C LEU A 306 -18.59 13.75 21.39
N HIS A 307 -19.60 13.07 20.85
CA HIS A 307 -20.63 13.70 20.02
C HIS A 307 -21.73 14.32 20.89
N TYR A 308 -21.92 15.63 20.73
CA TYR A 308 -23.07 16.37 21.20
C TYR A 308 -24.11 16.43 20.10
N ILE A 309 -25.38 16.44 20.49
CA ILE A 309 -26.48 16.84 19.61
C ILE A 309 -26.50 18.35 19.64
N THR A 310 -26.24 19.02 18.51
CA THR A 310 -26.12 20.48 18.44
C THR A 310 -27.07 21.05 17.39
N SER A 311 -27.59 22.25 17.63
CA SER A 311 -28.33 23.05 16.63
C SER A 311 -27.42 23.90 15.74
N LEU A 312 -26.21 23.43 15.45
CA LEU A 312 -25.18 24.18 14.71
C LEU A 312 -24.87 23.53 13.35
N PRO A 313 -25.80 23.49 12.39
CA PRO A 313 -25.59 22.82 11.11
C PRO A 313 -24.66 23.60 10.17
N PRO A 314 -24.00 22.91 9.20
CA PRO A 314 -23.23 23.58 8.16
C PRO A 314 -24.14 24.51 7.35
N GLY A 315 -23.82 25.81 7.32
CA GLY A 315 -24.60 26.83 6.62
C GLY A 315 -25.19 27.93 7.51
N GLY A 316 -25.17 27.77 8.84
CA GLY A 316 -25.46 28.85 9.80
C GLY A 316 -26.34 28.45 10.98
N GLU A 317 -26.35 29.32 11.99
CA GLU A 317 -27.03 29.14 13.29
C GLU A 317 -28.49 29.62 13.31
N SER A 318 -29.01 30.11 12.18
CA SER A 318 -30.35 30.72 12.10
C SER A 318 -31.50 29.71 12.09
N LEU A 319 -31.21 28.41 12.18
CA LEU A 319 -32.23 27.36 12.17
C LEU A 319 -32.69 27.05 13.60
N THR A 320 -33.99 26.94 13.77
CA THR A 320 -34.68 26.71 15.04
C THR A 320 -35.42 25.37 15.01
N GLY A 321 -35.66 24.80 16.19
CA GLY A 321 -36.36 23.53 16.31
C GLY A 321 -36.56 23.09 17.76
N VAL A 322 -37.34 22.04 17.95
CA VAL A 322 -37.54 21.36 19.23
C VAL A 322 -37.20 19.89 19.06
N LEU A 323 -36.23 19.40 19.79
CA LEU A 323 -35.92 17.98 19.88
C LEU A 323 -36.51 17.42 21.18
N ARG A 324 -37.45 16.48 21.06
CA ARG A 324 -38.19 15.89 22.18
C ARG A 324 -37.83 14.44 22.38
N SER A 325 -37.52 14.01 23.59
CA SER A 325 -37.28 12.59 23.88
C SER A 325 -38.60 11.80 23.98
N VAL A 326 -38.54 10.49 23.81
CA VAL A 326 -39.61 9.60 24.30
C VAL A 326 -39.77 9.75 25.81
N PRO A 327 -40.97 9.52 26.37
CA PRO A 327 -41.17 9.47 27.81
C PRO A 327 -40.31 8.39 28.48
N PHE A 328 -39.83 8.67 29.70
CA PHE A 328 -39.08 7.74 30.53
C PHE A 328 -39.40 7.95 32.01
N ALA A 329 -39.20 6.92 32.82
CA ALA A 329 -39.29 7.04 34.27
C ALA A 329 -38.12 7.88 34.79
N MET A 330 -38.41 8.99 35.50
CA MET A 330 -37.37 9.86 36.06
C MET A 330 -36.48 9.08 37.04
N PRO A 331 -35.15 9.01 36.83
CA PRO A 331 -34.23 8.42 37.79
C PRO A 331 -34.15 9.27 39.08
N ALA A 332 -33.54 8.74 40.14
CA ALA A 332 -33.33 9.50 41.38
C ALA A 332 -32.58 10.83 41.15
N GLU A 333 -31.67 10.85 40.18
CA GLU A 333 -31.04 12.06 39.65
C GLU A 333 -30.81 11.89 38.15
N LEU A 334 -31.31 12.84 37.35
CA LEU A 334 -31.00 12.92 35.93
C LEU A 334 -29.78 13.81 35.76
N THR A 335 -28.74 13.30 35.09
CA THR A 335 -27.53 14.07 34.77
C THR A 335 -27.30 14.08 33.27
N PHE A 336 -26.79 15.20 32.74
CA PHE A 336 -26.40 15.35 31.34
C PHE A 336 -25.41 16.52 31.20
N PHE A 337 -24.87 16.72 30.00
CA PHE A 337 -24.02 17.87 29.69
C PHE A 337 -24.70 18.79 28.69
N ILE A 338 -24.51 20.10 28.87
CA ILE A 338 -25.00 21.15 27.97
C ILE A 338 -23.87 22.09 27.55
N ASN A 339 -23.83 22.49 26.27
CA ASN A 339 -22.97 23.54 25.74
C ASN A 339 -23.74 24.48 24.80
N GLY A 340 -23.05 25.49 24.30
CA GLY A 340 -23.55 26.45 23.33
C GLY A 340 -23.77 27.83 23.92
N HIS A 341 -24.48 28.67 23.16
CA HIS A 341 -24.65 30.09 23.39
C HIS A 341 -26.11 30.52 23.37
N ARG A 342 -26.32 31.73 23.89
CA ARG A 342 -27.62 32.38 23.99
C ARG A 342 -27.45 33.89 23.79
N GLY A 343 -26.87 34.23 22.64
CA GLY A 343 -26.48 35.57 22.23
C GLY A 343 -24.98 35.85 22.39
N PHE A 344 -24.49 36.88 21.71
CA PHE A 344 -23.07 37.28 21.66
C PHE A 344 -22.46 37.48 23.05
N PRO A 345 -21.24 36.98 23.34
CA PRO A 345 -20.65 37.00 24.69
C PRO A 345 -20.71 38.34 25.44
N ASN A 346 -20.68 39.47 24.72
CA ASN A 346 -20.70 40.83 25.27
C ASN A 346 -22.10 41.43 25.45
N ASP A 347 -23.14 40.78 24.90
CA ASP A 347 -24.53 41.21 25.01
C ASP A 347 -25.25 40.51 26.18
N PRO A 348 -26.34 41.09 26.70
CA PRO A 348 -27.22 40.41 27.64
C PRO A 348 -27.69 39.05 27.08
N ALA A 349 -27.62 38.02 27.91
CA ALA A 349 -28.12 36.71 27.52
C ALA A 349 -29.63 36.71 27.35
N HIS A 350 -30.15 35.97 26.37
CA HIS A 350 -31.59 35.75 26.20
C HIS A 350 -31.98 34.29 26.48
N GLU A 351 -33.29 34.03 26.57
CA GLU A 351 -33.84 32.74 27.02
C GLU A 351 -34.42 31.89 25.88
N LYS A 352 -34.11 32.22 24.63
CA LYS A 352 -34.61 31.53 23.43
C LYS A 352 -34.12 30.08 23.29
N ASN A 353 -32.92 29.78 23.77
CA ASN A 353 -32.29 28.46 23.66
C ASN A 353 -32.23 27.81 25.04
N PHE A 354 -32.83 26.64 25.21
CA PHE A 354 -32.91 25.98 26.51
C PHE A 354 -33.15 24.47 26.42
N VAL A 355 -32.92 23.79 27.54
CA VAL A 355 -33.33 22.40 27.75
C VAL A 355 -34.31 22.37 28.91
N ARG A 356 -35.41 21.65 28.77
CA ARG A 356 -36.41 21.51 29.83
C ARG A 356 -36.81 20.07 30.08
N LEU A 357 -37.23 19.80 31.31
CA LEU A 357 -37.87 18.55 31.73
C LEU A 357 -39.36 18.76 31.85
N VAL A 358 -40.15 17.90 31.24
CA VAL A 358 -41.62 18.03 31.18
C VAL A 358 -42.26 16.77 31.74
N ASP A 359 -43.30 16.94 32.58
CA ASP A 359 -44.14 15.86 33.08
C ASP A 359 -44.94 15.24 31.94
N ALA A 360 -44.77 13.94 31.69
CA ALA A 360 -45.33 13.28 30.51
C ALA A 360 -46.87 13.20 30.52
N LYS A 361 -47.50 13.29 31.70
CA LYS A 361 -48.96 13.20 31.84
C LYS A 361 -49.64 14.56 31.80
N THR A 362 -49.06 15.54 32.48
CA THR A 362 -49.68 16.86 32.68
C THR A 362 -49.17 17.92 31.70
N GLY A 363 -48.01 17.68 31.07
CA GLY A 363 -47.33 18.68 30.23
C GLY A 363 -46.69 19.83 31.01
N ALA A 364 -46.69 19.76 32.35
CA ALA A 364 -46.09 20.78 33.19
C ALA A 364 -44.56 20.75 33.09
N GLU A 365 -43.95 21.94 32.95
CA GLU A 365 -42.49 22.07 33.01
C GLU A 365 -42.00 21.93 34.45
N LEU A 366 -41.06 21.02 34.67
CA LEU A 366 -40.53 20.67 35.98
C LEU A 366 -39.16 21.30 36.25
N HIS A 367 -38.31 21.39 35.22
CA HIS A 367 -36.98 21.98 35.28
C HIS A 367 -36.62 22.63 33.95
N ARG A 368 -35.73 23.63 34.00
CA ARG A 368 -35.16 24.31 32.84
C ARG A 368 -33.69 24.65 33.07
N VAL A 369 -32.89 24.55 32.02
CA VAL A 369 -31.50 25.02 32.00
C VAL A 369 -31.18 25.69 30.66
N TYR A 370 -30.26 26.65 30.69
CA TYR A 370 -29.84 27.44 29.54
C TYR A 370 -28.39 27.12 29.17
N PRO A 371 -28.00 27.20 27.89
CA PRO A 371 -26.63 26.91 27.45
C PRO A 371 -25.64 27.92 28.07
N PRO A 372 -24.42 27.49 28.45
CA PRO A 372 -23.53 28.25 29.33
C PRO A 372 -22.80 29.43 28.68
N ARG A 373 -23.06 29.74 27.40
CA ARG A 373 -22.27 30.69 26.58
C ARG A 373 -20.83 30.23 26.39
N ASN A 374 -20.65 28.93 26.18
CA ASN A 374 -19.36 28.28 26.02
C ASN A 374 -19.51 27.04 25.13
N ASP A 375 -18.51 26.80 24.28
CA ASP A 375 -18.45 25.62 23.40
C ASP A 375 -18.15 24.34 24.20
N THR A 376 -17.60 24.50 25.40
CA THR A 376 -17.28 23.40 26.33
C THR A 376 -18.52 23.02 27.14
N GLY A 377 -18.84 21.72 27.15
CA GLY A 377 -19.97 21.19 27.91
C GLY A 377 -19.79 21.26 29.41
N VAL A 378 -20.86 21.61 30.11
CA VAL A 378 -20.95 21.66 31.57
C VAL A 378 -22.03 20.69 32.07
N PRO A 379 -21.85 20.03 33.22
CA PRO A 379 -22.82 19.08 33.74
C PRO A 379 -24.06 19.78 34.31
N VAL A 380 -25.21 19.17 34.11
CA VAL A 380 -26.51 19.53 34.68
C VAL A 380 -27.02 18.36 35.51
N ARG A 381 -27.65 18.64 36.65
CA ARG A 381 -28.24 17.64 37.53
C ARG A 381 -29.64 18.07 37.95
N TRP A 382 -30.63 17.21 37.75
CA TRP A 382 -32.01 17.43 38.14
C TRP A 382 -32.51 16.32 39.05
N ARG A 383 -33.24 16.71 40.10
CA ARG A 383 -33.94 15.82 41.03
C ARG A 383 -35.40 16.24 41.12
N LEU A 384 -36.27 15.29 41.36
CA LEU A 384 -37.68 15.53 41.64
C LEU A 384 -38.03 14.99 43.03
N ASP A 385 -38.99 15.64 43.70
CA ASP A 385 -39.44 15.22 45.03
C ASP A 385 -40.24 13.91 45.00
N ARG A 386 -40.74 13.50 43.83
CA ARG A 386 -41.54 12.28 43.65
C ARG A 386 -41.24 11.62 42.29
N PRO A 387 -41.27 10.28 42.19
CA PRO A 387 -41.13 9.57 40.93
C PRO A 387 -42.28 9.92 39.98
N ARG A 388 -41.94 10.28 38.75
CA ARG A 388 -42.90 10.55 37.67
C ARG A 388 -42.31 10.13 36.33
N GLU A 389 -43.19 9.93 35.36
CA GLU A 389 -42.82 9.76 33.97
C GLU A 389 -42.63 11.15 33.33
N VAL A 390 -41.51 11.34 32.65
CA VAL A 390 -41.06 12.64 32.13
C VAL A 390 -40.48 12.49 30.73
N PHE A 391 -40.37 13.58 29.99
CA PHE A 391 -39.55 13.67 28.79
C PHE A 391 -38.71 14.94 28.80
N VAL A 392 -37.66 14.98 27.97
CA VAL A 392 -36.77 16.13 27.82
C VAL A 392 -37.04 16.80 26.48
N GLU A 393 -37.04 18.14 26.48
CA GLU A 393 -37.00 18.93 25.26
C GLU A 393 -35.74 19.78 25.20
N VAL A 394 -35.08 19.75 24.05
CA VAL A 394 -33.99 20.66 23.68
C VAL A 394 -34.58 21.63 22.67
N VAL A 395 -34.58 22.91 22.99
CA VAL A 395 -35.25 23.96 22.22
C VAL A 395 -34.20 24.94 21.73
N ASP A 396 -34.12 25.08 20.40
CA ASP A 396 -33.46 26.21 19.76
C ASP A 396 -34.54 27.13 19.17
N GLY A 397 -34.68 28.30 19.75
CA GLY A 397 -35.62 29.33 19.31
C GLY A 397 -34.91 30.59 18.81
N ASP A 398 -33.58 30.58 18.67
CA ASP A 398 -32.82 31.77 18.31
C ASP A 398 -32.52 31.82 16.82
N THR A 399 -33.16 32.76 16.12
CA THR A 399 -32.96 32.99 14.69
C THR A 399 -31.70 33.80 14.36
N GLY A 400 -30.79 33.95 15.33
CA GLY A 400 -29.54 34.68 15.18
C GLY A 400 -28.59 34.03 14.17
N ALA A 401 -27.76 34.83 13.51
CA ALA A 401 -26.77 34.29 12.56
C ALA A 401 -25.47 33.80 13.24
N ALA A 402 -25.29 34.09 14.53
CA ALA A 402 -24.12 33.72 15.32
C ALA A 402 -24.44 33.72 16.84
N PHE A 403 -23.73 32.88 17.60
CA PHE A 403 -23.93 32.64 19.03
C PHE A 403 -25.37 32.23 19.40
N ALA A 404 -26.05 31.56 18.47
CA ALA A 404 -27.47 31.20 18.49
C ALA A 404 -27.65 29.67 18.39
N TRP A 405 -26.95 28.91 19.25
CA TRP A 405 -27.03 27.44 19.21
C TRP A 405 -26.89 26.82 20.59
N LEU A 406 -27.39 25.60 20.78
CA LEU A 406 -27.13 24.78 21.96
C LEU A 406 -26.80 23.35 21.60
N GLY A 407 -26.20 22.63 22.54
CA GLY A 407 -26.03 21.19 22.40
C GLY A 407 -26.08 20.43 23.71
N VAL A 408 -26.45 19.15 23.60
CA VAL A 408 -26.58 18.23 24.74
C VAL A 408 -25.89 16.90 24.49
N ALA A 409 -25.43 16.26 25.56
CA ALA A 409 -24.84 14.92 25.53
C ALA A 409 -24.94 14.22 26.89
N ARG A 410 -24.59 12.93 26.92
CA ARG A 410 -24.31 12.15 28.16
C ARG A 410 -25.45 12.12 29.18
N PHE A 411 -26.68 11.94 28.73
CA PHE A 411 -27.80 11.69 29.66
C PHE A 411 -27.53 10.43 30.50
N SER A 412 -27.83 10.48 31.80
CA SER A 412 -27.70 9.33 32.73
C SER A 412 -28.73 8.23 32.48
N VAL A 413 -29.68 8.49 31.59
CA VAL A 413 -30.67 7.54 31.08
C VAL A 413 -30.36 7.24 29.62
N SER A 414 -30.71 6.03 29.17
CA SER A 414 -30.51 5.61 27.77
C SER A 414 -31.47 6.35 26.85
N LEU A 415 -31.08 7.56 26.45
CA LEU A 415 -31.71 8.39 25.42
C LEU A 415 -30.76 8.54 24.22
N GLU A 416 -30.07 7.46 23.85
CA GLU A 416 -29.11 7.48 22.75
C GLU A 416 -29.82 7.79 21.43
N MET A 417 -29.51 8.95 20.85
CA MET A 417 -29.96 9.31 19.49
C MET A 417 -29.07 8.69 18.41
N PHE A 418 -27.83 8.35 18.77
CA PHE A 418 -26.85 7.73 17.89
C PHE A 418 -26.31 6.45 18.53
N ARG A 419 -26.05 5.44 17.70
CA ARG A 419 -25.21 4.30 18.07
C ARG A 419 -23.82 4.47 17.45
N HIS A 420 -22.80 3.97 18.14
CA HIS A 420 -21.44 3.93 17.60
C HIS A 420 -21.25 2.64 16.81
N VAL A 421 -20.79 2.77 15.57
CA VAL A 421 -20.46 1.63 14.72
C VAL A 421 -19.07 1.82 14.15
N ASP A 422 -18.29 0.76 14.17
CA ASP A 422 -16.97 0.73 13.56
C ASP A 422 -17.08 0.41 12.06
N PHE A 423 -16.36 1.19 11.26
CA PHE A 423 -16.28 1.08 9.82
C PHE A 423 -14.85 0.78 9.38
N LEU A 424 -14.72 -0.04 8.34
CA LEU A 424 -13.52 -0.09 7.51
C LEU A 424 -13.57 1.06 6.51
N SER A 425 -12.63 1.98 6.58
CA SER A 425 -12.69 3.28 5.89
C SER A 425 -11.40 3.56 5.11
N SER A 426 -11.52 4.09 3.89
CA SER A 426 -10.38 4.63 3.13
C SER A 426 -10.04 6.09 3.50
N ALA A 427 -10.82 6.73 4.38
CA ALA A 427 -10.64 8.12 4.79
C ALA A 427 -9.51 8.33 5.81
N ALA A 428 -8.31 7.84 5.50
CA ALA A 428 -7.18 7.98 6.41
C ALA A 428 -6.63 9.43 6.48
N PRO A 429 -5.96 9.84 7.57
CA PRO A 429 -5.27 11.13 7.65
C PRO A 429 -4.28 11.31 6.48
N GLY A 430 -4.45 12.39 5.70
CA GLY A 430 -3.69 12.65 4.46
C GLY A 430 -4.01 11.72 3.28
N GLY A 431 -5.07 10.91 3.40
CA GLY A 431 -5.31 9.68 2.64
C GLY A 431 -6.38 9.75 1.55
N GLU A 432 -6.98 10.90 1.27
CA GLU A 432 -8.00 11.02 0.21
C GLU A 432 -7.46 10.78 -1.21
N ARG A 433 -6.14 10.61 -1.39
CA ARG A 433 -5.54 10.26 -2.69
C ARG A 433 -5.13 8.79 -2.82
N LEU A 434 -5.22 8.04 -1.72
CA LEU A 434 -4.82 6.65 -1.66
C LEU A 434 -5.97 5.77 -2.15
N THR A 435 -5.62 4.76 -2.92
CA THR A 435 -6.56 3.81 -3.52
C THR A 435 -6.23 2.39 -3.08
N GLY A 436 -7.21 1.51 -3.13
CA GLY A 436 -7.04 0.12 -2.75
C GLY A 436 -8.33 -0.68 -2.85
N VAL A 437 -8.19 -1.96 -2.56
CA VAL A 437 -9.30 -2.88 -2.28
C VAL A 437 -9.07 -3.46 -0.90
N LEU A 438 -10.10 -3.55 -0.06
CA LEU A 438 -10.05 -4.30 1.18
C LEU A 438 -10.95 -5.52 1.03
N CYS A 439 -10.35 -6.70 1.10
CA CYS A 439 -11.03 -7.97 0.89
C CYS A 439 -11.19 -8.69 2.24
N SER A 440 -12.39 -9.21 2.52
CA SER A 440 -12.60 -10.09 3.67
C SER A 440 -11.99 -11.47 3.41
N ARG A 441 -11.81 -12.25 4.48
CA ARG A 441 -11.69 -13.70 4.40
C ARG A 441 -12.96 -14.27 3.77
N GLU A 442 -12.81 -15.42 3.13
CA GLU A 442 -13.96 -16.13 2.56
C GLU A 442 -14.95 -16.57 3.64
N PHE A 443 -16.25 -16.41 3.36
CA PHE A 443 -17.34 -16.86 4.20
C PHE A 443 -18.44 -17.55 3.36
N ALA A 444 -19.31 -18.30 4.02
CA ALA A 444 -20.49 -18.87 3.38
C ALA A 444 -21.54 -17.77 3.26
N VAL A 445 -22.03 -17.52 2.04
CA VAL A 445 -22.97 -16.45 1.75
C VAL A 445 -24.28 -16.68 2.51
N PRO A 446 -24.75 -15.73 3.35
CA PRO A 446 -26.06 -15.81 3.99
C PRO A 446 -27.17 -15.52 2.98
N SER A 447 -28.42 -15.86 3.27
CA SER A 447 -29.56 -15.53 2.39
C SER A 447 -29.87 -14.03 2.36
N ARG A 448 -29.49 -13.30 3.41
CA ARG A 448 -29.61 -11.84 3.48
C ARG A 448 -28.37 -11.27 4.16
N LEU A 449 -27.85 -10.17 3.63
CA LEU A 449 -26.76 -9.41 4.25
C LEU A 449 -27.17 -7.94 4.37
N ARG A 450 -27.11 -7.42 5.59
CA ARG A 450 -27.36 -6.02 5.93
C ARG A 450 -26.07 -5.38 6.41
N PHE A 451 -25.81 -4.14 6.00
CA PHE A 451 -24.64 -3.39 6.45
C PHE A 451 -24.82 -1.90 6.19
N LEU A 452 -23.90 -1.10 6.71
CA LEU A 452 -23.88 0.34 6.54
C LEU A 452 -22.79 0.74 5.55
N LEU A 453 -23.13 1.64 4.63
CA LEU A 453 -22.23 2.20 3.63
C LEU A 453 -22.20 3.72 3.75
N ALA A 454 -21.00 4.29 3.89
CA ALA A 454 -20.77 5.73 3.91
C ALA A 454 -19.67 6.11 2.91
N GLY A 455 -19.73 7.32 2.36
CA GLY A 455 -18.72 7.81 1.42
C GLY A 455 -19.33 8.64 0.31
N HIS A 456 -18.47 9.25 -0.49
CA HIS A 456 -18.89 10.15 -1.56
C HIS A 456 -18.70 9.49 -2.92
N GLY A 457 -19.77 9.10 -3.62
CA GLY A 457 -19.67 8.58 -5.00
C GLY A 457 -19.12 9.59 -6.02
N SER A 458 -19.20 10.87 -5.71
CA SER A 458 -18.77 12.01 -6.55
C SER A 458 -18.56 13.25 -5.69
N HIS A 459 -18.09 14.32 -6.33
CA HIS A 459 -18.11 15.65 -5.69
C HIS A 459 -19.57 16.04 -5.42
N PRO A 460 -19.89 16.71 -4.30
CA PRO A 460 -21.26 17.17 -4.02
C PRO A 460 -21.89 17.86 -5.24
N GLY A 461 -23.12 17.48 -5.58
CA GLY A 461 -23.86 18.03 -6.73
C GLY A 461 -23.53 17.43 -8.11
N LYS A 462 -22.64 16.44 -8.22
CA LYS A 462 -22.37 15.70 -9.48
C LYS A 462 -22.85 14.24 -9.38
N PRO A 463 -23.21 13.57 -10.50
CA PRO A 463 -23.62 12.17 -10.45
C PRO A 463 -22.47 11.26 -9.98
N PRO A 464 -22.76 10.22 -9.18
CA PRO A 464 -21.75 9.31 -8.65
C PRO A 464 -20.99 8.61 -9.77
N LYS A 465 -19.66 8.61 -9.69
CA LYS A 465 -18.81 7.81 -10.57
C LYS A 465 -18.59 6.46 -9.89
N GLN A 466 -18.74 5.35 -10.62
CA GLN A 466 -18.55 3.98 -10.11
C GLN A 466 -17.09 3.61 -9.78
N LYS A 467 -16.33 4.52 -9.15
CA LYS A 467 -14.96 4.30 -8.70
C LYS A 467 -14.87 3.86 -7.23
N LYS A 468 -15.96 4.03 -6.48
CA LYS A 468 -16.10 3.66 -5.06
C LYS A 468 -17.36 2.84 -4.88
N TYR A 469 -17.19 1.63 -4.38
CA TYR A 469 -18.29 0.68 -4.25
C TYR A 469 -17.88 -0.45 -3.30
N VAL A 470 -18.89 -1.20 -2.87
CA VAL A 470 -18.71 -2.50 -2.24
C VAL A 470 -19.26 -3.59 -3.16
N GLN A 471 -18.70 -4.79 -3.07
CA GLN A 471 -19.17 -5.93 -3.83
C GLN A 471 -18.96 -7.24 -3.09
N LEU A 472 -19.82 -8.21 -3.38
CA LEU A 472 -19.66 -9.60 -3.00
C LEU A 472 -19.10 -10.36 -4.21
N VAL A 473 -18.00 -11.06 -4.03
CA VAL A 473 -17.30 -11.76 -5.11
C VAL A 473 -17.17 -13.24 -4.76
N ASP A 474 -17.58 -14.10 -5.68
CA ASP A 474 -17.42 -15.55 -5.57
C ASP A 474 -15.94 -15.92 -5.43
N ALA A 475 -15.61 -16.72 -4.42
CA ALA A 475 -14.22 -17.00 -4.05
C ALA A 475 -13.47 -17.78 -5.13
N VAL A 476 -14.18 -18.65 -5.87
CA VAL A 476 -13.59 -19.56 -6.86
C VAL A 476 -13.49 -18.90 -8.22
N THR A 477 -14.57 -18.27 -8.68
CA THR A 477 -14.68 -17.76 -10.05
C THR A 477 -14.24 -16.29 -10.17
N GLY A 478 -14.26 -15.54 -9.08
CA GLY A 478 -14.10 -14.09 -9.11
C GLY A 478 -15.29 -13.37 -9.74
N ARG A 479 -16.45 -14.05 -9.88
CA ARG A 479 -17.71 -13.46 -10.34
C ARG A 479 -18.25 -12.51 -9.29
N ILE A 480 -18.72 -11.35 -9.71
CA ILE A 480 -19.49 -10.42 -8.87
C ILE A 480 -20.88 -11.03 -8.65
N LEU A 481 -21.20 -11.33 -7.39
CA LEU A 481 -22.51 -11.83 -6.97
C LEU A 481 -23.49 -10.69 -6.68
N GLN A 482 -22.98 -9.60 -6.10
CA GLN A 482 -23.75 -8.39 -5.80
C GLN A 482 -22.82 -7.18 -5.70
N LYS A 483 -23.30 -5.99 -6.07
CA LYS A 483 -22.50 -4.76 -6.07
C LYS A 483 -23.33 -3.52 -5.75
N THR A 484 -22.78 -2.61 -4.96
CA THR A 484 -23.46 -1.35 -4.61
C THR A 484 -22.44 -0.21 -4.59
N GLY A 485 -22.74 0.85 -5.35
CA GLY A 485 -21.94 2.07 -5.37
C GLY A 485 -22.19 2.95 -4.15
N CYS A 486 -21.24 3.83 -3.83
CA CYS A 486 -21.46 4.87 -2.82
C CYS A 486 -22.43 5.94 -3.34
N SER A 487 -23.37 6.34 -2.51
CA SER A 487 -24.19 7.53 -2.71
C SER A 487 -23.37 8.81 -2.46
N SER A 488 -23.97 9.99 -2.61
CA SER A 488 -23.28 11.27 -2.36
C SER A 488 -23.63 11.79 -0.98
N GLY A 489 -22.83 11.47 0.05
CA GLY A 489 -23.03 12.05 1.39
C GLY A 489 -22.12 11.50 2.48
N GLU A 490 -22.00 12.25 3.58
CA GLU A 490 -21.23 11.84 4.76
C GLU A 490 -21.98 10.85 5.66
N THR A 491 -23.32 10.84 5.58
CA THR A 491 -24.19 9.99 6.39
C THR A 491 -24.18 8.54 5.90
N ALA A 492 -23.99 7.60 6.82
CA ALA A 492 -24.08 6.18 6.53
C ALA A 492 -25.51 5.78 6.14
N GLN A 493 -25.63 4.99 5.08
CA GLN A 493 -26.88 4.43 4.59
C GLN A 493 -26.93 2.93 4.86
N GLU A 494 -28.09 2.43 5.26
CA GLU A 494 -28.32 0.99 5.39
C GLU A 494 -28.52 0.36 4.01
N ILE A 495 -27.74 -0.68 3.73
CA ILE A 495 -27.82 -1.48 2.51
C ILE A 495 -28.28 -2.88 2.91
N VAL A 496 -29.27 -3.40 2.18
CA VAL A 496 -29.79 -4.76 2.35
C VAL A 496 -29.66 -5.49 1.03
N TRP A 497 -28.92 -6.58 1.02
CA TRP A 497 -28.79 -7.49 -0.11
C TRP A 497 -29.60 -8.76 0.15
N ASP A 498 -30.49 -9.08 -0.79
CA ASP A 498 -31.04 -10.42 -0.94
C ASP A 498 -30.03 -11.28 -1.71
N LEU A 499 -29.58 -12.35 -1.05
CA LEU A 499 -28.53 -13.25 -1.51
C LEU A 499 -29.05 -14.70 -1.53
N SER A 500 -30.37 -14.90 -1.49
CA SER A 500 -31.00 -16.21 -1.42
C SER A 500 -30.51 -17.14 -2.54
N ALA A 501 -30.34 -16.63 -3.76
CA ALA A 501 -29.83 -17.35 -4.93
C ALA A 501 -28.38 -17.87 -4.79
N PHE A 502 -27.61 -17.31 -3.84
CA PHE A 502 -26.19 -17.61 -3.65
C PHE A 502 -25.90 -18.24 -2.28
N THR A 503 -26.92 -18.55 -1.49
CA THR A 503 -26.77 -19.04 -0.12
C THR A 503 -25.86 -20.27 -0.07
N GLY A 504 -24.89 -20.26 0.85
CA GLY A 504 -23.92 -21.35 1.03
C GLY A 504 -22.74 -21.35 0.05
N ARG A 505 -22.77 -20.54 -1.03
CA ARG A 505 -21.57 -20.32 -1.87
C ARG A 505 -20.47 -19.67 -1.03
N ARG A 506 -19.21 -19.92 -1.39
CA ARG A 506 -18.05 -19.29 -0.75
C ARG A 506 -17.75 -17.99 -1.46
N ALA A 507 -17.76 -16.87 -0.73
CA ALA A 507 -17.51 -15.54 -1.29
C ALA A 507 -16.67 -14.68 -0.36
N ARG A 508 -16.13 -13.58 -0.90
CA ARG A 508 -15.45 -12.52 -0.18
C ARG A 508 -16.18 -11.19 -0.38
N PHE A 509 -16.15 -10.34 0.64
CA PHE A 509 -16.66 -8.99 0.57
C PHE A 509 -15.50 -8.04 0.27
N GLU A 510 -15.68 -7.18 -0.74
CA GLU A 510 -14.66 -6.23 -1.17
C GLU A 510 -15.16 -4.80 -1.01
N ILE A 511 -14.38 -3.96 -0.31
CA ILE A 511 -14.55 -2.50 -0.29
C ILE A 511 -13.53 -1.93 -1.26
N VAL A 512 -14.00 -1.19 -2.26
CA VAL A 512 -13.16 -0.75 -3.38
C VAL A 512 -13.11 0.78 -3.43
N ASP A 513 -11.89 1.32 -3.40
CA ASP A 513 -11.61 2.73 -3.67
C ASP A 513 -10.61 2.86 -4.82
N ARG A 514 -11.06 3.42 -5.95
CA ARG A 514 -10.24 3.70 -7.15
C ARG A 514 -10.19 5.18 -7.48
N ASP A 515 -10.53 6.05 -6.53
CA ASP A 515 -10.58 7.47 -6.77
C ASP A 515 -9.27 8.15 -6.36
N THR A 516 -8.46 8.54 -7.35
CA THR A 516 -7.15 9.17 -7.12
C THR A 516 -7.24 10.69 -6.87
N ARG A 517 -8.45 11.27 -6.90
CA ARG A 517 -8.67 12.71 -6.69
C ARG A 517 -8.47 13.05 -5.21
N GLY A 518 -7.98 14.23 -4.87
CA GLY A 518 -8.04 14.72 -3.48
C GLY A 518 -9.42 15.29 -3.14
N GLY A 519 -9.87 15.18 -1.88
CA GLY A 519 -11.19 15.65 -1.42
C GLY A 519 -12.34 14.71 -1.80
N PHE A 520 -13.16 14.30 -0.83
CA PHE A 520 -14.38 13.50 -1.08
C PHE A 520 -14.12 12.15 -1.80
N ALA A 521 -12.89 11.65 -1.70
CA ALA A 521 -12.43 10.42 -2.32
C ALA A 521 -12.22 9.35 -1.24
N TRP A 522 -13.33 8.92 -0.64
CA TRP A 522 -13.33 7.86 0.35
C TRP A 522 -14.63 7.04 0.37
N VAL A 523 -14.53 5.82 0.87
CA VAL A 523 -15.62 4.87 1.12
C VAL A 523 -15.40 4.19 2.47
N ALA A 524 -16.48 3.87 3.15
CA ALA A 524 -16.46 3.13 4.40
C ALA A 524 -17.64 2.16 4.51
N ALA A 525 -17.41 0.95 5.02
CA ALA A 525 -18.46 -0.02 5.31
C ALA A 525 -18.30 -0.65 6.70
N GLY A 526 -19.41 -0.92 7.38
CA GLY A 526 -19.42 -1.45 8.75
C GLY A 526 -20.80 -1.94 9.19
N GLY A 527 -20.91 -2.43 10.42
CA GLY A 527 -22.19 -2.89 11.01
C GLY A 527 -22.85 -4.03 10.22
N PHE A 528 -22.07 -5.05 9.86
CA PHE A 528 -22.54 -6.19 9.07
C PHE A 528 -23.47 -7.10 9.88
N GLU A 529 -24.56 -7.55 9.27
CA GLU A 529 -25.50 -8.49 9.86
C GLU A 529 -25.98 -9.51 8.80
N PRO A 530 -25.73 -10.82 8.99
CA PRO A 530 -24.88 -11.38 10.05
C PRO A 530 -23.42 -10.93 9.90
N ASP A 531 -22.63 -11.08 10.96
CA ASP A 531 -21.19 -10.79 10.91
C ASP A 531 -20.51 -11.65 9.83
N ILE A 532 -19.86 -10.99 8.88
CA ILE A 532 -19.12 -11.66 7.79
C ILE A 532 -17.65 -11.89 8.14
N ALA A 533 -17.08 -11.02 8.98
CA ALA A 533 -15.69 -11.04 9.41
C ALA A 533 -15.48 -10.07 10.57
N PRO A 534 -14.77 -10.46 11.64
CA PRO A 534 -14.35 -9.54 12.69
C PRO A 534 -13.57 -8.34 12.15
N LEU A 535 -13.87 -7.16 12.69
CA LEU A 535 -13.09 -5.95 12.41
C LEU A 535 -11.71 -6.05 13.06
N PRO A 536 -10.63 -5.61 12.40
CA PRO A 536 -9.30 -5.74 12.94
C PRO A 536 -9.08 -4.72 14.07
N THR A 537 -8.49 -5.15 15.19
CA THR A 537 -8.14 -4.27 16.31
C THR A 537 -7.03 -3.27 15.95
N MET A 538 -6.28 -3.55 14.89
CA MET A 538 -5.27 -2.68 14.31
C MET A 538 -5.64 -2.33 12.87
N ALA A 539 -5.52 -1.06 12.49
CA ALA A 539 -5.81 -0.63 11.13
C ALA A 539 -5.00 -1.43 10.08
N PRO A 540 -5.61 -1.93 8.99
CA PRO A 540 -4.94 -2.76 7.99
C PRO A 540 -3.66 -2.13 7.41
N ARG A 541 -3.62 -0.80 7.28
CA ARG A 541 -2.41 -0.10 6.82
C ARG A 541 -1.19 -0.27 7.74
N TYR A 542 -1.40 -0.33 9.05
CA TYR A 542 -0.31 -0.52 10.02
C TYR A 542 0.09 -2.00 10.10
N LEU A 543 -0.89 -2.89 10.05
CA LEU A 543 -0.66 -4.33 9.97
C LEU A 543 0.22 -4.69 8.76
N ALA A 544 -0.17 -4.24 7.57
CA ALA A 544 0.59 -4.51 6.34
C ALA A 544 2.00 -3.92 6.39
N LYS A 545 2.17 -2.72 6.99
CA LYS A 545 3.48 -2.10 7.18
C LYS A 545 4.38 -2.94 8.08
N ARG A 546 3.84 -3.46 9.20
CA ARG A 546 4.59 -4.32 10.14
C ARG A 546 4.98 -5.65 9.51
N GLN A 547 4.04 -6.30 8.83
CA GLN A 547 4.29 -7.54 8.10
C GLN A 547 5.41 -7.36 7.06
N LEU A 548 5.33 -6.27 6.28
CA LEU A 548 6.35 -5.96 5.27
C LEU A 548 7.72 -5.69 5.90
N ALA A 549 7.76 -4.87 6.96
CA ALA A 549 9.01 -4.56 7.66
C ALA A 549 9.66 -5.82 8.25
N ALA A 550 8.89 -6.69 8.90
CA ALA A 550 9.40 -7.95 9.44
C ALA A 550 9.95 -8.87 8.35
N ALA A 551 9.25 -9.00 7.22
CA ALA A 551 9.71 -9.79 6.08
C ALA A 551 10.99 -9.20 5.46
N GLN A 552 11.09 -7.87 5.35
CA GLN A 552 12.29 -7.18 4.85
C GLN A 552 13.48 -7.41 5.77
N ILE A 553 13.29 -7.26 7.08
CA ILE A 553 14.32 -7.52 8.09
C ILE A 553 14.82 -8.97 7.98
N ALA A 554 13.90 -9.94 7.92
CA ALA A 554 14.25 -11.35 7.79
C ALA A 554 15.03 -11.65 6.50
N ARG A 555 14.61 -11.07 5.36
CA ARG A 555 15.26 -11.24 4.06
C ARG A 555 16.65 -10.60 4.03
N ASP A 556 16.73 -9.32 4.35
CA ASP A 556 17.92 -8.48 4.12
C ASP A 556 19.06 -8.84 5.07
N LEU A 557 18.72 -9.27 6.29
CA LEU A 557 19.67 -9.70 7.30
C LEU A 557 19.83 -11.23 7.36
N LYS A 558 19.14 -11.97 6.48
CA LYS A 558 19.21 -13.44 6.35
C LYS A 558 18.94 -14.18 7.66
N LEU A 559 17.92 -13.74 8.40
CA LEU A 559 17.59 -14.26 9.73
C LEU A 559 16.87 -15.60 9.62
N THR A 560 17.54 -16.70 9.96
CA THR A 560 16.98 -18.06 9.87
C THR A 560 16.03 -18.39 11.02
N THR A 561 16.25 -17.80 12.19
CA THR A 561 15.49 -18.04 13.43
C THR A 561 14.02 -17.61 13.34
N VAL A 562 13.69 -16.69 12.45
CA VAL A 562 12.32 -16.17 12.24
C VAL A 562 11.61 -16.79 11.04
N LEU A 563 12.24 -17.72 10.31
CA LEU A 563 11.70 -18.23 9.05
C LEU A 563 10.45 -19.09 9.23
N ASP A 564 10.23 -19.73 10.37
CA ASP A 564 8.99 -20.45 10.63
C ASP A 564 7.79 -19.50 10.67
N ALA A 565 7.91 -18.41 11.43
CA ALA A 565 6.90 -17.36 11.48
C ALA A 565 6.75 -16.66 10.11
N ALA A 566 7.85 -16.39 9.41
CA ALA A 566 7.81 -15.84 8.05
C ALA A 566 7.14 -16.80 7.04
N THR A 567 7.25 -18.12 7.24
CA THR A 567 6.55 -19.12 6.40
C THR A 567 5.05 -19.11 6.69
N GLY A 568 4.66 -18.93 7.96
CA GLY A 568 3.28 -18.62 8.33
C GLY A 568 2.75 -17.42 7.56
N LEU A 569 3.46 -16.29 7.63
CA LEU A 569 3.12 -15.07 6.90
C LEU A 569 3.02 -15.29 5.37
N ALA A 570 4.01 -15.95 4.75
CA ALA A 570 4.06 -16.17 3.30
C ALA A 570 2.87 -16.99 2.78
N THR A 571 2.42 -17.97 3.57
CA THR A 571 1.34 -18.90 3.20
C THR A 571 -0.04 -18.44 3.64
N ASP A 572 -0.13 -17.39 4.45
CA ASP A 572 -1.39 -16.83 4.92
C ASP A 572 -2.12 -16.04 3.80
N PRO A 573 -3.31 -16.47 3.36
CA PRO A 573 -4.05 -15.80 2.28
C PRO A 573 -4.52 -14.38 2.63
N ILE A 574 -4.61 -14.03 3.92
CA ILE A 574 -5.08 -12.71 4.40
C ILE A 574 -3.93 -11.78 4.83
N ALA A 575 -2.68 -12.23 4.71
CA ALA A 575 -1.52 -11.37 4.87
C ALA A 575 -1.31 -10.46 3.64
N ALA A 576 -0.72 -9.29 3.85
CA ALA A 576 -0.46 -8.34 2.77
C ALA A 576 0.43 -8.95 1.68
N THR A 577 -0.02 -8.93 0.41
CA THR A 577 0.68 -9.60 -0.71
C THR A 577 2.15 -9.18 -0.82
N ALA A 578 2.46 -7.89 -0.67
CA ALA A 578 3.83 -7.39 -0.71
C ALA A 578 4.71 -7.99 0.41
N ALA A 579 4.17 -8.17 1.62
CA ALA A 579 4.88 -8.80 2.71
C ALA A 579 5.10 -10.30 2.44
N ARG A 580 4.09 -10.99 1.89
CA ARG A 580 4.19 -12.39 1.47
C ARG A 580 5.27 -12.61 0.42
N GLU A 581 5.36 -11.74 -0.58
CA GLU A 581 6.39 -11.79 -1.63
C GLU A 581 7.81 -11.67 -1.04
N VAL A 582 8.00 -10.74 -0.10
CA VAL A 582 9.29 -10.56 0.58
C VAL A 582 9.61 -11.75 1.49
N ALA A 583 8.63 -12.28 2.22
CA ALA A 583 8.80 -13.46 3.06
C ALA A 583 9.17 -14.70 2.24
N VAL A 584 8.51 -14.90 1.09
CA VAL A 584 8.88 -15.93 0.09
C VAL A 584 10.35 -15.76 -0.31
N SER A 585 10.79 -14.55 -0.63
CA SER A 585 12.20 -14.31 -0.98
C SER A 585 13.17 -14.67 0.15
N ALA A 586 12.82 -14.42 1.42
CA ALA A 586 13.63 -14.80 2.57
C ALA A 586 13.75 -16.34 2.70
N ILE A 587 12.63 -17.04 2.54
CA ILE A 587 12.51 -18.51 2.68
C ILE A 587 13.23 -19.23 1.54
N LEU A 588 13.09 -18.76 0.30
CA LEU A 588 13.78 -19.37 -0.84
C LEU A 588 15.30 -19.20 -0.76
N GLY A 589 15.78 -18.11 -0.17
CA GLY A 589 17.20 -17.85 0.00
C GLY A 589 17.84 -18.56 1.18
N ASN A 590 17.14 -18.68 2.31
CA ASN A 590 17.74 -19.11 3.59
C ASN A 590 16.93 -20.16 4.37
N GLY A 591 15.77 -20.60 3.86
CA GLY A 591 14.90 -21.58 4.52
C GLY A 591 15.32 -23.03 4.31
N ASN A 592 14.83 -23.90 5.19
CA ASN A 592 15.01 -25.35 5.07
C ASN A 592 14.11 -25.96 3.97
N ALA A 593 14.31 -27.25 3.67
CA ALA A 593 13.58 -27.93 2.60
C ALA A 593 12.06 -27.94 2.79
N ASP A 594 11.58 -28.07 4.03
CA ASP A 594 10.14 -28.10 4.33
C ASP A 594 9.51 -26.72 4.13
N GLN A 595 10.15 -25.66 4.62
CA GLN A 595 9.72 -24.27 4.42
C GLN A 595 9.69 -23.92 2.93
N GLN A 596 10.74 -24.30 2.18
CA GLN A 596 10.80 -24.13 0.72
C GLN A 596 9.67 -24.90 0.01
N ALA A 597 9.37 -26.13 0.44
CA ALA A 597 8.28 -26.92 -0.13
C ALA A 597 6.90 -26.30 0.12
N ARG A 598 6.68 -25.72 1.31
CA ARG A 598 5.44 -25.01 1.66
C ARG A 598 5.23 -23.78 0.77
N VAL A 599 6.23 -22.90 0.62
CA VAL A 599 6.10 -21.73 -0.28
C VAL A 599 6.02 -22.13 -1.75
N ALA A 600 6.67 -23.23 -2.15
CA ALA A 600 6.60 -23.72 -3.52
C ALA A 600 5.19 -24.18 -3.92
N SER A 601 4.34 -24.58 -2.96
CA SER A 601 2.94 -24.97 -3.24
C SER A 601 2.08 -23.83 -3.79
N ILE A 602 2.43 -22.57 -3.49
CA ILE A 602 1.76 -21.35 -3.99
C ILE A 602 1.75 -21.33 -5.53
N LEU A 603 2.76 -21.90 -6.19
CA LEU A 603 2.86 -21.93 -7.66
C LEU A 603 1.66 -22.61 -8.32
N GLU A 604 1.13 -23.65 -7.70
CA GLU A 604 0.05 -24.48 -8.26
C GLU A 604 -1.34 -23.95 -7.90
N ASP A 605 -1.43 -23.09 -6.89
CA ASP A 605 -2.69 -22.53 -6.42
C ASP A 605 -3.15 -21.36 -7.31
N GLY A 606 -4.16 -21.63 -8.13
CA GLY A 606 -4.80 -20.66 -9.03
C GLY A 606 -5.46 -19.48 -8.31
N GLY A 607 -5.80 -19.62 -7.03
CA GLY A 607 -6.39 -18.57 -6.21
C GLY A 607 -5.39 -17.55 -5.68
N GLN A 608 -4.08 -17.85 -5.73
CA GLN A 608 -3.05 -16.94 -5.21
C GLN A 608 -2.79 -15.77 -6.16
N PRO A 609 -2.41 -14.59 -5.62
CA PRO A 609 -2.04 -13.44 -6.43
C PRO A 609 -0.95 -13.80 -7.46
N ARG A 610 -1.16 -13.37 -8.73
CA ARG A 610 -0.20 -13.65 -9.82
C ARG A 610 1.21 -13.20 -9.48
N SER A 611 1.35 -12.01 -8.86
CA SER A 611 2.65 -11.46 -8.45
C SER A 611 3.35 -12.32 -7.39
N LEU A 612 2.61 -12.88 -6.44
CA LEU A 612 3.15 -13.80 -5.44
C LEU A 612 3.63 -15.12 -6.06
N ARG A 613 2.84 -15.70 -6.97
CA ARG A 613 3.25 -16.91 -7.71
C ARG A 613 4.53 -16.65 -8.52
N LEU A 614 4.62 -15.48 -9.15
CA LEU A 614 5.83 -15.05 -9.86
C LEU A 614 7.02 -14.82 -8.93
N ALA A 615 6.81 -14.31 -7.71
CA ALA A 615 7.88 -14.18 -6.72
C ALA A 615 8.47 -15.54 -6.36
N VAL A 616 7.63 -16.57 -6.19
CA VAL A 616 8.10 -17.96 -5.96
C VAL A 616 8.86 -18.49 -7.18
N ALA A 617 8.32 -18.31 -8.38
CA ALA A 617 8.93 -18.80 -9.62
C ALA A 617 10.31 -18.16 -9.86
N ASN A 618 10.42 -16.84 -9.69
CA ASN A 618 11.61 -16.06 -9.98
C ASN A 618 12.69 -16.15 -8.89
N GLY A 619 12.32 -16.48 -7.66
CA GLY A 619 13.25 -16.56 -6.53
C GLY A 619 13.76 -17.97 -6.23
N GLY A 620 13.11 -19.00 -6.78
CA GLY A 620 13.31 -20.39 -6.34
C GLY A 620 13.61 -21.39 -7.45
N GLU A 621 13.69 -21.00 -8.72
CA GLU A 621 13.86 -21.90 -9.88
C GLU A 621 15.11 -22.80 -9.81
N HIS A 622 16.12 -22.39 -9.02
CA HIS A 622 17.33 -23.15 -8.77
C HIS A 622 17.08 -24.34 -7.82
N LEU A 623 16.09 -24.22 -6.92
CA LEU A 623 15.71 -25.25 -5.95
C LEU A 623 14.95 -26.41 -6.64
N PRO A 624 15.31 -27.68 -6.39
CA PRO A 624 14.64 -28.82 -7.02
C PRO A 624 13.12 -28.89 -6.79
N VAL A 625 12.67 -28.61 -5.55
CA VAL A 625 11.24 -28.67 -5.20
C VAL A 625 10.43 -27.60 -5.95
N VAL A 626 10.95 -26.37 -6.02
CA VAL A 626 10.30 -25.27 -6.76
C VAL A 626 10.32 -25.55 -8.26
N ARG A 627 11.45 -26.00 -8.82
CA ARG A 627 11.56 -26.33 -10.25
C ARG A 627 10.53 -27.38 -10.68
N SER A 628 10.33 -28.42 -9.87
CA SER A 628 9.33 -29.47 -10.14
C SER A 628 7.91 -28.90 -10.14
N ARG A 629 7.55 -28.13 -9.11
CA ARG A 629 6.22 -27.50 -9.00
C ARG A 629 5.98 -26.43 -10.06
N LEU A 630 7.00 -25.66 -10.42
CA LEU A 630 6.95 -24.65 -11.49
C LEU A 630 6.68 -25.31 -12.84
N ALA A 631 7.37 -26.42 -13.15
CA ALA A 631 7.13 -27.18 -14.38
C ALA A 631 5.68 -27.68 -14.48
N LYS A 632 5.09 -28.14 -13.37
CA LYS A 632 3.67 -28.50 -13.29
C LYS A 632 2.75 -27.29 -13.44
N ALA A 633 3.06 -26.18 -12.77
CA ALA A 633 2.27 -24.96 -12.81
C ALA A 633 2.21 -24.33 -14.21
N ILE A 634 3.26 -24.48 -15.03
CA ILE A 634 3.25 -24.06 -16.45
C ILE A 634 2.11 -24.75 -17.21
N GLY A 635 1.86 -26.05 -16.99
CA GLY A 635 0.78 -26.75 -17.70
C GLY A 635 -0.63 -26.30 -17.31
N GLN A 636 -0.79 -25.71 -16.13
CA GLN A 636 -2.08 -25.33 -15.54
C GLN A 636 -2.40 -23.83 -15.65
N ALA A 637 -1.37 -23.00 -15.84
CA ALA A 637 -1.52 -21.55 -15.89
C ALA A 637 -2.20 -21.09 -17.20
N PRO A 638 -2.85 -19.90 -17.19
CA PRO A 638 -3.25 -19.20 -18.41
C PRO A 638 -2.02 -18.68 -19.17
N ALA A 639 -2.14 -18.52 -20.49
CA ALA A 639 -1.02 -18.29 -21.40
C ALA A 639 -0.05 -17.17 -20.99
N ASP A 640 -0.55 -16.03 -20.51
CA ASP A 640 0.27 -14.91 -20.07
C ASP A 640 1.19 -15.27 -18.90
N LEU A 641 0.67 -16.08 -17.97
CA LEU A 641 1.42 -16.58 -16.81
C LEU A 641 2.28 -17.80 -17.17
N GLN A 642 1.86 -18.63 -18.13
CA GLN A 642 2.68 -19.74 -18.67
C GLN A 642 4.01 -19.22 -19.22
N LEU A 643 3.96 -18.15 -20.03
CA LEU A 643 5.16 -17.53 -20.59
C LEU A 643 6.08 -17.02 -19.48
N GLN A 644 5.54 -16.32 -18.48
CA GLN A 644 6.34 -15.79 -17.38
C GLN A 644 6.95 -16.89 -16.51
N PHE A 645 6.22 -17.97 -16.24
CA PHE A 645 6.75 -19.15 -15.56
C PHE A 645 7.82 -19.87 -16.37
N ALA A 646 7.63 -20.00 -17.69
CA ALA A 646 8.62 -20.59 -18.57
C ALA A 646 9.90 -19.74 -18.61
N LEU A 647 9.78 -18.40 -18.70
CA LEU A 647 10.91 -17.47 -18.60
C LEU A 647 11.65 -17.58 -17.27
N ALA A 648 10.92 -17.73 -16.15
CA ALA A 648 11.53 -17.99 -14.85
C ALA A 648 12.27 -19.34 -14.82
N LEU A 649 11.65 -20.40 -15.35
CA LEU A 649 12.21 -21.74 -15.36
C LEU A 649 13.51 -21.84 -16.17
N VAL A 650 13.60 -21.16 -17.32
CA VAL A 650 14.77 -21.24 -18.21
C VAL A 650 15.99 -20.43 -17.78
N ARG A 651 15.93 -19.71 -16.65
CA ARG A 651 17.06 -18.93 -16.11
C ARG A 651 18.30 -19.78 -15.83
N ASN A 652 18.13 -21.10 -15.68
CA ASN A 652 19.23 -22.05 -15.51
C ASN A 652 19.11 -23.27 -16.46
N ARG A 653 20.23 -23.96 -16.68
CA ARG A 653 20.32 -25.10 -17.61
C ARG A 653 19.39 -26.27 -17.25
N LEU A 654 19.21 -26.55 -15.95
CA LEU A 654 18.34 -27.65 -15.50
C LEU A 654 16.87 -27.33 -15.79
N GLY A 655 16.46 -26.09 -15.59
CA GLY A 655 15.12 -25.62 -15.90
C GLY A 655 14.85 -25.55 -17.40
N ALA A 656 15.80 -25.12 -18.23
CA ALA A 656 15.67 -25.25 -19.68
C ALA A 656 15.46 -26.72 -20.11
N LYS A 657 16.24 -27.67 -19.56
CA LYS A 657 16.03 -29.10 -19.80
C LYS A 657 14.64 -29.57 -19.33
N ALA A 658 14.16 -29.08 -18.19
CA ALA A 658 12.84 -29.40 -17.66
C ALA A 658 11.72 -28.87 -18.59
N LEU A 659 11.82 -27.62 -19.05
CA LEU A 659 10.87 -27.02 -20.00
C LEU A 659 10.77 -27.84 -21.29
N LEU A 660 11.92 -28.19 -21.88
CA LEU A 660 11.95 -29.02 -23.09
C LEU A 660 11.35 -30.42 -22.85
N GLY A 661 11.52 -30.95 -21.64
CA GLY A 661 10.91 -32.21 -21.19
C GLY A 661 9.39 -32.14 -21.17
N ILE A 662 8.83 -31.16 -20.45
CA ILE A 662 7.37 -31.01 -20.30
C ILE A 662 6.68 -30.61 -21.62
N VAL A 663 7.37 -29.86 -22.50
CA VAL A 663 6.86 -29.59 -23.85
C VAL A 663 6.85 -30.86 -24.70
N LYS A 664 7.90 -31.69 -24.64
CA LYS A 664 7.95 -32.95 -25.39
C LYS A 664 6.85 -33.92 -24.93
N SER A 665 6.56 -33.98 -23.63
CA SER A 665 5.48 -34.82 -23.10
C SER A 665 4.08 -34.21 -23.30
N GLY A 666 3.98 -33.01 -23.88
CA GLY A 666 2.71 -32.30 -24.11
C GLY A 666 2.06 -31.72 -22.86
N GLN A 667 2.79 -31.63 -21.75
CA GLN A 667 2.34 -31.00 -20.51
C GLN A 667 2.40 -29.47 -20.55
N ALA A 668 3.15 -28.91 -21.52
CA ALA A 668 3.23 -27.48 -21.77
C ALA A 668 3.17 -27.19 -23.28
N PRO A 669 2.64 -26.03 -23.69
CA PRO A 669 2.49 -25.68 -25.09
C PRO A 669 3.85 -25.44 -25.75
N ALA A 670 4.06 -26.07 -26.92
CA ALA A 670 5.32 -25.91 -27.67
C ALA A 670 5.54 -24.48 -28.19
N GLY A 671 4.48 -23.67 -28.25
CA GLY A 671 4.55 -22.25 -28.61
C GLY A 671 5.45 -21.42 -27.68
N LEU A 672 5.65 -21.86 -26.42
CA LEU A 672 6.61 -21.24 -25.51
C LEU A 672 8.03 -21.25 -26.06
N LEU A 673 8.39 -22.26 -26.86
CA LEU A 673 9.73 -22.38 -27.44
C LEU A 673 9.98 -21.40 -28.61
N LEU A 674 8.94 -20.71 -29.08
CA LEU A 674 9.06 -19.65 -30.09
C LEU A 674 9.49 -18.32 -29.49
N ASP A 675 9.30 -18.11 -28.19
CA ASP A 675 9.74 -16.91 -27.51
C ASP A 675 11.27 -16.72 -27.65
N PRO A 676 11.76 -15.55 -28.07
CA PRO A 676 13.18 -15.34 -28.31
C PRO A 676 14.07 -15.59 -27.10
N GLN A 677 13.62 -15.20 -25.90
CA GLN A 677 14.40 -15.37 -24.66
C GLN A 677 14.46 -16.85 -24.28
N ILE A 678 13.34 -17.56 -24.34
CA ILE A 678 13.29 -19.01 -24.12
C ILE A 678 14.15 -19.75 -25.14
N LYS A 679 14.02 -19.43 -26.43
CA LYS A 679 14.81 -20.04 -27.50
C LYS A 679 16.31 -19.87 -27.29
N SER A 680 16.73 -18.69 -26.85
CA SER A 680 18.15 -18.37 -26.58
C SER A 680 18.72 -19.10 -25.37
N SER A 681 17.87 -19.61 -24.47
CA SER A 681 18.31 -20.34 -23.26
C SER A 681 18.78 -21.78 -23.56
N PHE A 682 18.44 -22.33 -24.73
CA PHE A 682 18.78 -23.70 -25.08
C PHE A 682 20.18 -23.80 -25.71
N PRO A 683 20.94 -24.88 -25.43
CA PRO A 683 22.20 -25.13 -26.12
C PRO A 683 21.94 -25.41 -27.61
N LYS A 684 22.92 -25.10 -28.47
CA LYS A 684 22.85 -25.35 -29.92
C LYS A 684 22.42 -26.79 -30.27
N ALA A 685 22.85 -27.78 -29.48
CA ALA A 685 22.47 -29.19 -29.66
C ALA A 685 20.95 -29.44 -29.55
N ALA A 686 20.20 -28.58 -28.87
CA ALA A 686 18.75 -28.68 -28.76
C ALA A 686 18.00 -27.98 -29.91
N ALA A 687 18.69 -27.24 -30.80
CA ALA A 687 18.05 -26.44 -31.85
C ALA A 687 17.20 -27.27 -32.80
N GLN A 688 17.69 -28.44 -33.25
CA GLN A 688 16.92 -29.35 -34.10
C GLN A 688 15.64 -29.85 -33.40
N ARG A 689 15.73 -30.16 -32.10
CA ARG A 689 14.60 -30.63 -31.31
C ARG A 689 13.58 -29.52 -31.07
N VAL A 690 14.02 -28.29 -30.83
CA VAL A 690 13.15 -27.13 -30.73
C VAL A 690 12.46 -26.85 -32.08
N ALA A 691 13.20 -26.91 -33.19
CA ALA A 691 12.62 -26.73 -34.53
C ALA A 691 11.56 -27.80 -34.84
N ALA A 692 11.84 -29.07 -34.52
CA ALA A 692 10.89 -30.16 -34.71
C ALA A 692 9.62 -29.99 -33.86
N LEU A 693 9.74 -29.50 -32.62
CA LEU A 693 8.58 -29.26 -31.74
C LEU A 693 7.75 -28.03 -32.14
N THR A 694 8.29 -27.14 -32.97
CA THR A 694 7.66 -25.85 -33.32
C THR A 694 7.28 -25.69 -34.79
N ALA A 695 7.61 -26.65 -35.65
CA ALA A 695 7.47 -26.56 -37.11
C ALA A 695 6.05 -26.19 -37.59
N ASP A 696 5.01 -26.73 -36.95
CA ASP A 696 3.61 -26.62 -37.43
C ASP A 696 2.66 -25.93 -36.44
N LEU A 697 3.21 -25.07 -35.56
CA LEU A 697 2.42 -24.41 -34.53
C LEU A 697 1.59 -23.25 -35.10
N PRO A 698 0.28 -23.19 -34.80
CA PRO A 698 -0.49 -21.98 -35.03
C PRO A 698 0.10 -20.83 -34.21
N LYS A 699 0.23 -19.66 -34.83
CA LYS A 699 0.68 -18.46 -34.12
C LYS A 699 -0.46 -17.90 -33.27
N PRO A 700 -0.22 -17.50 -32.01
CA PRO A 700 -1.20 -16.74 -31.24
C PRO A 700 -1.60 -15.48 -31.99
N THR A 701 -2.90 -15.21 -32.10
CA THR A 701 -3.43 -13.99 -32.72
C THR A 701 -3.90 -13.01 -31.66
N ALA A 702 -3.66 -11.71 -31.87
CA ALA A 702 -4.10 -10.67 -30.94
C ALA A 702 -5.64 -10.67 -30.76
N ASP A 703 -6.38 -11.04 -31.81
CA ASP A 703 -7.83 -11.16 -31.76
C ASP A 703 -8.31 -12.26 -30.80
N ARG A 704 -7.62 -13.40 -30.76
CA ARG A 704 -7.95 -14.50 -29.84
C ARG A 704 -7.73 -14.09 -28.39
N GLU A 705 -6.59 -13.45 -28.09
CA GLU A 705 -6.29 -12.94 -26.75
C GLU A 705 -7.33 -11.92 -26.29
N ARG A 706 -7.72 -11.00 -27.17
CA ARG A 706 -8.79 -10.03 -26.90
C ARG A 706 -10.11 -10.73 -26.60
N LEU A 707 -10.52 -11.71 -27.40
CA LEU A 707 -11.76 -12.45 -27.18
C LEU A 707 -11.76 -13.22 -25.86
N ILE A 708 -10.63 -13.86 -25.49
CA ILE A 708 -10.47 -14.54 -24.20
C ILE A 708 -10.65 -13.53 -23.06
N ALA A 709 -9.95 -12.39 -23.11
CA ALA A 709 -10.07 -11.35 -22.09
C ALA A 709 -11.51 -10.80 -21.98
N GLU A 710 -12.18 -10.60 -23.12
CA GLU A 710 -13.57 -10.15 -23.18
C GLU A 710 -14.54 -11.16 -22.56
N ARG A 711 -14.40 -12.46 -22.85
CA ARG A 711 -15.25 -13.51 -22.25
C ARG A 711 -15.03 -13.63 -20.75
N VAL A 712 -13.78 -13.60 -20.28
CA VAL A 712 -13.44 -13.62 -18.86
C VAL A 712 -14.05 -12.41 -18.14
N ALA A 713 -13.89 -11.22 -18.71
CA ALA A 713 -14.44 -9.99 -18.12
C ALA A 713 -15.97 -10.02 -18.08
N ALA A 714 -16.61 -10.48 -19.15
CA ALA A 714 -18.07 -10.63 -19.20
C ALA A 714 -18.58 -11.58 -18.12
N PHE A 715 -17.99 -12.77 -18.02
CA PHE A 715 -18.38 -13.75 -17.00
C PHE A 715 -18.14 -13.24 -15.58
N ARG A 716 -17.05 -12.51 -15.31
CA ARG A 716 -16.82 -11.97 -13.97
C ARG A 716 -17.78 -10.84 -13.59
N GLU A 717 -18.22 -10.03 -14.55
CA GLU A 717 -19.13 -8.92 -14.28
C GLU A 717 -20.57 -9.42 -14.05
N THR A 718 -21.06 -10.35 -14.87
CA THR A 718 -22.48 -10.76 -14.86
C THR A 718 -22.71 -12.22 -14.50
N GLY A 719 -21.70 -13.07 -14.65
CA GLY A 719 -21.82 -14.52 -14.56
C GLY A 719 -22.73 -15.14 -15.60
N GLY A 720 -23.23 -16.34 -15.28
CA GLY A 720 -24.20 -17.05 -16.10
C GLY A 720 -25.32 -17.71 -15.29
N ASP A 721 -26.16 -18.45 -16.00
CA ASP A 721 -27.24 -19.29 -15.50
C ASP A 721 -26.87 -20.75 -15.79
N ALA A 722 -26.78 -21.57 -14.75
CA ALA A 722 -26.31 -22.95 -14.88
C ALA A 722 -27.30 -23.84 -15.65
N ALA A 723 -28.60 -23.56 -15.58
CA ALA A 723 -29.62 -24.32 -16.30
C ALA A 723 -29.50 -24.09 -17.82
N SER A 724 -29.44 -22.83 -18.24
CA SER A 724 -29.15 -22.45 -19.64
C SER A 724 -27.79 -22.97 -20.08
N GLY A 725 -26.81 -22.96 -19.17
CA GLY A 725 -25.47 -23.51 -19.41
C GLY A 725 -25.45 -25.00 -19.70
N ARG A 726 -26.34 -25.78 -19.06
CA ARG A 726 -26.52 -27.21 -19.37
C ARG A 726 -27.04 -27.42 -20.79
N THR A 727 -27.95 -26.56 -21.26
CA THR A 727 -28.43 -26.58 -22.66
C THR A 727 -27.31 -26.23 -23.63
N THR A 728 -26.50 -25.21 -23.33
CA THR A 728 -25.31 -24.87 -24.12
C THR A 728 -24.32 -26.04 -24.15
N PHE A 729 -24.06 -26.69 -23.02
CA PHE A 729 -23.20 -27.87 -22.95
C PHE A 729 -23.74 -29.02 -23.83
N ALA A 730 -25.03 -29.33 -23.75
CA ALA A 730 -25.67 -30.35 -24.58
C ALA A 730 -25.51 -30.06 -26.08
N THR A 731 -25.60 -28.79 -26.47
CA THR A 731 -25.52 -28.35 -27.87
C THR A 731 -24.10 -28.39 -28.43
N TYR A 732 -23.11 -27.90 -27.67
CA TYR A 732 -21.76 -27.65 -28.19
C TYR A 732 -20.69 -28.59 -27.65
N CYS A 733 -20.89 -29.25 -26.51
CA CYS A 733 -19.82 -29.97 -25.81
C CYS A 733 -20.11 -31.47 -25.62
N ALA A 734 -21.38 -31.83 -25.43
CA ALA A 734 -21.79 -33.18 -25.02
C ALA A 734 -21.51 -34.27 -26.07
N ALA A 735 -21.29 -33.92 -27.34
CA ALA A 735 -20.89 -34.90 -28.36
C ALA A 735 -19.52 -35.55 -28.04
N CYS A 736 -18.61 -34.79 -27.41
CA CYS A 736 -17.25 -35.25 -27.15
C CYS A 736 -16.92 -35.37 -25.65
N HIS A 737 -17.53 -34.55 -24.80
CA HIS A 737 -17.19 -34.43 -23.39
C HIS A 737 -18.32 -34.92 -22.48
N GLN A 738 -17.92 -35.46 -21.33
CA GLN A 738 -18.84 -35.90 -20.28
C GLN A 738 -18.80 -34.94 -19.09
N LYS A 739 -19.96 -34.66 -18.49
CA LYS A 739 -20.10 -33.96 -17.20
C LYS A 739 -21.30 -34.54 -16.43
N GLY A 740 -21.12 -34.87 -15.16
CA GLY A 740 -22.17 -35.47 -14.33
C GLY A 740 -22.69 -36.80 -14.90
N GLY A 741 -21.85 -37.54 -15.63
CA GLY A 741 -22.23 -38.79 -16.29
C GLY A 741 -22.90 -38.63 -17.67
N GLU A 742 -23.25 -37.41 -18.11
CA GLU A 742 -23.91 -37.15 -19.39
C GLU A 742 -22.94 -36.68 -20.47
N GLY A 743 -23.09 -37.17 -21.70
CA GLY A 743 -22.27 -36.80 -22.87
C GLY A 743 -21.36 -37.92 -23.38
N GLY A 744 -20.46 -37.57 -24.29
CA GLY A 744 -19.50 -38.48 -24.92
C GLY A 744 -18.20 -38.64 -24.14
N ASN A 745 -17.46 -39.71 -24.42
CA ASN A 745 -16.19 -40.02 -23.74
C ASN A 745 -14.98 -39.82 -24.66
N ILE A 746 -15.05 -38.92 -25.65
CA ILE A 746 -13.98 -38.73 -26.64
C ILE A 746 -12.90 -37.79 -26.11
N GLY A 747 -13.33 -36.62 -25.65
CA GLY A 747 -12.49 -35.66 -24.93
C GLY A 747 -12.39 -36.00 -23.44
N PRO A 748 -11.59 -35.24 -22.68
CA PRO A 748 -11.53 -35.39 -21.23
C PRO A 748 -12.89 -35.13 -20.57
N GLN A 749 -13.19 -35.87 -19.51
CA GLN A 749 -14.32 -35.58 -18.62
C GLN A 749 -14.14 -34.18 -18.00
N LEU A 750 -15.23 -33.41 -17.96
CA LEU A 750 -15.22 -32.01 -17.51
C LEU A 750 -15.71 -31.82 -16.08
N ASP A 751 -15.93 -32.91 -15.33
CA ASP A 751 -16.14 -32.84 -13.90
C ASP A 751 -14.91 -32.26 -13.20
N GLY A 752 -15.11 -31.18 -12.45
CA GLY A 752 -14.02 -30.43 -11.83
C GLY A 752 -13.16 -29.61 -12.79
N ALA A 753 -13.55 -29.44 -14.07
CA ALA A 753 -12.82 -28.59 -15.02
C ALA A 753 -12.63 -27.15 -14.50
N GLY A 754 -13.59 -26.65 -13.70
CA GLY A 754 -13.50 -25.35 -13.03
C GLY A 754 -12.28 -25.19 -12.10
N ASN A 755 -11.68 -26.28 -11.60
CA ASN A 755 -10.48 -26.20 -10.74
C ASN A 755 -9.26 -25.61 -11.46
N ARG A 756 -9.29 -25.53 -12.80
CA ARG A 756 -8.26 -24.88 -13.61
C ARG A 756 -8.32 -23.34 -13.57
N GLY A 757 -9.44 -22.78 -13.09
CA GLY A 757 -9.69 -21.33 -13.07
C GLY A 757 -10.32 -20.81 -14.36
N VAL A 758 -10.97 -19.64 -14.25
CA VAL A 758 -11.79 -19.05 -15.34
C VAL A 758 -10.96 -18.76 -16.58
N GLU A 759 -9.79 -18.12 -16.44
CA GLU A 759 -8.94 -17.76 -17.57
C GLU A 759 -8.50 -19.00 -18.35
N ARG A 760 -8.07 -20.04 -17.65
CA ARG A 760 -7.61 -21.28 -18.27
C ARG A 760 -8.75 -22.03 -18.98
N LEU A 761 -9.93 -22.08 -18.36
CA LEU A 761 -11.08 -22.75 -18.96
C LEU A 761 -11.59 -22.01 -20.21
N VAL A 762 -11.63 -20.68 -20.19
CA VAL A 762 -11.99 -19.87 -21.35
C VAL A 762 -10.97 -20.05 -22.48
N GLU A 763 -9.68 -20.10 -22.15
CA GLU A 763 -8.60 -20.41 -23.10
C GLU A 763 -8.76 -21.80 -23.72
N ASP A 764 -9.03 -22.84 -22.91
CA ASP A 764 -9.20 -24.22 -23.39
C ASP A 764 -10.39 -24.33 -24.39
N ILE A 765 -11.47 -23.55 -24.18
CA ILE A 765 -12.65 -23.55 -25.06
C ILE A 765 -12.43 -22.70 -26.32
N LEU A 766 -11.83 -21.52 -26.17
CA LEU A 766 -11.63 -20.60 -27.28
C LEU A 766 -10.40 -20.93 -28.11
N ASP A 767 -9.37 -21.58 -27.57
CA ASP A 767 -8.13 -21.88 -28.28
C ASP A 767 -7.69 -23.32 -28.01
N PRO A 768 -8.48 -24.32 -28.46
CA PRO A 768 -8.27 -25.73 -28.08
C PRO A 768 -6.97 -26.34 -28.62
N ASN A 769 -6.33 -25.68 -29.60
CA ASN A 769 -5.04 -26.12 -30.17
C ASN A 769 -3.84 -25.56 -29.40
N ARG A 770 -4.05 -24.63 -28.47
CA ARG A 770 -2.95 -23.97 -27.74
C ARG A 770 -2.17 -24.95 -26.88
N ASN A 771 -2.86 -25.78 -26.11
CA ASN A 771 -2.25 -26.71 -25.15
C ASN A 771 -2.92 -28.08 -25.23
N VAL A 772 -2.41 -28.93 -26.12
CA VAL A 772 -2.98 -30.27 -26.38
C VAL A 772 -2.11 -31.35 -25.74
N ASP A 773 -2.67 -32.00 -24.73
CA ASP A 773 -2.08 -33.20 -24.13
C ASP A 773 -1.89 -34.27 -25.21
N VAL A 774 -0.78 -35.00 -25.15
CA VAL A 774 -0.44 -36.06 -26.13
C VAL A 774 -1.57 -37.09 -26.25
N ALA A 775 -2.29 -37.37 -25.17
CA ALA A 775 -3.42 -38.30 -25.16
C ALA A 775 -4.63 -37.82 -25.97
N PHE A 776 -4.73 -36.52 -26.29
CA PHE A 776 -5.86 -35.91 -27.01
C PHE A 776 -5.48 -35.34 -28.38
N ARG A 777 -4.27 -35.65 -28.87
CA ARG A 777 -3.83 -35.30 -30.23
C ARG A 777 -4.37 -36.30 -31.25
N TYR A 778 -5.07 -35.83 -32.28
CA TYR A 778 -5.59 -36.71 -33.31
C TYR A 778 -4.47 -37.22 -34.23
N SER A 779 -4.70 -38.39 -34.82
CA SER A 779 -3.83 -39.02 -35.82
C SER A 779 -4.41 -38.88 -37.23
N ILE A 780 -3.52 -38.73 -38.20
CA ILE A 780 -3.80 -38.89 -39.62
C ILE A 780 -3.33 -40.29 -40.02
N VAL A 781 -4.28 -41.16 -40.37
CA VAL A 781 -4.03 -42.56 -40.71
C VAL A 781 -4.32 -42.77 -42.19
N LYS A 782 -3.29 -43.09 -42.99
CA LYS A 782 -3.45 -43.45 -44.40
C LYS A 782 -3.59 -44.96 -44.50
N LEU A 783 -4.65 -45.43 -45.14
CA LEU A 783 -4.93 -46.85 -45.35
C LEU A 783 -4.45 -47.32 -46.72
N LYS A 784 -4.15 -48.62 -46.85
CA LYS A 784 -3.71 -49.25 -48.11
C LYS A 784 -4.71 -49.09 -49.26
N LYS A 785 -6.00 -48.94 -48.93
CA LYS A 785 -7.09 -48.70 -49.88
C LYS A 785 -7.19 -47.23 -50.35
N GLY A 786 -6.22 -46.39 -50.01
CA GLY A 786 -6.17 -44.96 -50.39
C GLY A 786 -6.99 -44.02 -49.50
N GLN A 787 -7.80 -44.55 -48.59
CA GLN A 787 -8.58 -43.76 -47.64
C GLN A 787 -7.68 -43.15 -46.55
N THR A 788 -7.96 -41.90 -46.16
CA THR A 788 -7.34 -41.26 -45.00
C THR A 788 -8.37 -41.11 -43.89
N VAL A 789 -8.02 -41.55 -42.68
CA VAL A 789 -8.84 -41.42 -41.47
C VAL A 789 -8.20 -40.38 -40.56
N LEU A 790 -8.99 -39.40 -40.13
CA LEU A 790 -8.64 -38.45 -39.09
C LEU A 790 -9.33 -38.90 -37.80
N GLY A 791 -8.58 -39.26 -36.77
CA GLY A 791 -9.20 -39.72 -35.54
C GLY A 791 -8.26 -39.75 -34.34
N LEU A 792 -8.85 -39.63 -33.16
CA LEU A 792 -8.15 -39.76 -31.89
C LEU A 792 -7.92 -41.24 -31.58
N LYS A 793 -6.67 -41.66 -31.39
CA LYS A 793 -6.35 -43.04 -30.97
C LYS A 793 -6.89 -43.28 -29.58
N ARG A 794 -7.85 -44.20 -29.43
CA ARG A 794 -8.53 -44.51 -28.17
C ARG A 794 -7.85 -45.66 -27.44
N ARG A 795 -7.69 -46.77 -28.16
CA ARG A 795 -7.11 -48.02 -27.63
C ARG A 795 -6.53 -48.85 -28.75
N GLU A 796 -5.68 -49.78 -28.36
CA GLU A 796 -5.13 -50.81 -29.23
C GLU A 796 -5.59 -52.16 -28.69
N VAL A 797 -6.22 -52.97 -29.53
CA VAL A 797 -6.80 -54.26 -29.15
C VAL A 797 -6.32 -55.31 -30.16
N GLY A 798 -5.36 -56.14 -29.74
CA GLY A 798 -4.71 -57.12 -30.61
C GLY A 798 -4.07 -56.47 -31.84
N GLU A 799 -4.49 -56.92 -33.02
CA GLU A 799 -4.02 -56.43 -34.33
C GLU A 799 -4.83 -55.25 -34.89
N SER A 800 -5.68 -54.62 -34.07
CA SER A 800 -6.46 -53.43 -34.46
C SER A 800 -6.21 -52.23 -33.56
N ILE A 801 -6.31 -51.04 -34.13
CA ILE A 801 -6.30 -49.76 -33.41
C ILE A 801 -7.69 -49.13 -33.55
N VAL A 802 -8.26 -48.70 -32.42
CA VAL A 802 -9.54 -48.00 -32.39
C VAL A 802 -9.30 -46.50 -32.40
N PHE A 803 -9.91 -45.83 -33.38
CA PHE A 803 -9.89 -44.38 -33.52
C PHE A 803 -11.30 -43.81 -33.35
N ALA A 804 -11.43 -42.68 -32.67
CA ALA A 804 -12.67 -41.92 -32.61
C ALA A 804 -12.60 -40.72 -33.57
N ASP A 805 -13.66 -40.48 -34.34
CA ASP A 805 -13.76 -39.34 -35.25
C ASP A 805 -14.40 -38.10 -34.58
N LEU A 806 -14.58 -37.03 -35.36
CA LEU A 806 -15.18 -35.77 -34.92
C LEU A 806 -16.67 -35.90 -34.54
N ALA A 807 -17.37 -36.91 -35.03
CA ALA A 807 -18.75 -37.20 -34.65
C ALA A 807 -18.83 -38.06 -33.38
N GLY A 808 -17.68 -38.48 -32.85
CA GLY A 808 -17.56 -39.36 -31.70
C GLY A 808 -17.81 -40.83 -32.01
N ALA A 809 -17.87 -41.21 -33.29
CA ALA A 809 -17.96 -42.60 -33.70
C ALA A 809 -16.59 -43.27 -33.60
N GLU A 810 -16.56 -44.46 -32.98
CA GLU A 810 -15.35 -45.28 -32.94
C GLU A 810 -15.29 -46.20 -34.17
N SER A 811 -14.11 -46.27 -34.79
CA SER A 811 -13.80 -47.19 -35.88
C SER A 811 -12.58 -48.03 -35.54
N SER A 812 -12.67 -49.34 -35.78
CA SER A 812 -11.56 -50.27 -35.57
C SER A 812 -10.82 -50.48 -36.89
N ILE A 813 -9.54 -50.16 -36.92
CA ILE A 813 -8.68 -50.27 -38.10
C ILE A 813 -7.62 -51.34 -37.85
N ALA A 814 -7.58 -52.37 -38.70
CA ALA A 814 -6.55 -53.38 -38.63
C ALA A 814 -5.19 -52.76 -38.95
N LYS A 815 -4.16 -53.06 -38.14
CA LYS A 815 -2.78 -52.56 -38.34
C LYS A 815 -2.25 -52.92 -39.72
N ALA A 816 -2.62 -54.10 -40.22
CA ALA A 816 -2.26 -54.58 -41.54
C ALA A 816 -2.80 -53.71 -42.69
N ASP A 817 -3.85 -52.92 -42.46
CA ASP A 817 -4.45 -52.02 -43.45
C ASP A 817 -3.85 -50.61 -43.41
N ILE A 818 -3.00 -50.29 -42.43
CA ILE A 818 -2.39 -48.97 -42.25
C ILE A 818 -1.11 -48.88 -43.10
N THR A 819 -1.05 -47.86 -43.96
CA THR A 819 0.16 -47.49 -44.72
C THR A 819 1.04 -46.53 -43.95
N SER A 820 0.46 -45.53 -43.29
CA SER A 820 1.18 -44.62 -42.40
C SER A 820 0.26 -44.07 -41.33
N GLN A 821 0.81 -43.82 -40.13
CA GLN A 821 0.13 -43.11 -39.05
C GLN A 821 1.01 -41.95 -38.60
N GLU A 822 0.44 -40.75 -38.59
CA GLU A 822 1.09 -39.54 -38.10
C GLU A 822 0.25 -38.93 -36.98
N GLN A 823 0.84 -38.72 -35.81
CA GLN A 823 0.16 -38.01 -34.72
C GLN A 823 0.41 -36.51 -34.87
N THR A 824 -0.66 -35.71 -34.91
CA THR A 824 -0.56 -34.26 -35.08
C THR A 824 -0.22 -33.55 -33.77
N THR A 825 0.01 -32.24 -33.82
CA THR A 825 0.11 -31.35 -32.64
C THR A 825 -1.23 -30.73 -32.25
N ARG A 826 -2.32 -31.07 -32.95
CA ARG A 826 -3.61 -30.40 -32.86
C ARG A 826 -4.64 -31.23 -32.10
N SER A 827 -5.61 -30.54 -31.53
CA SER A 827 -6.75 -31.14 -30.84
C SER A 827 -7.77 -31.65 -31.84
N LEU A 828 -8.51 -32.70 -31.47
CA LEU A 828 -9.72 -33.10 -32.20
C LEU A 828 -10.86 -32.07 -32.01
N MET A 829 -10.82 -31.25 -30.95
CA MET A 829 -11.82 -30.21 -30.69
C MET A 829 -11.78 -29.11 -31.78
N PRO A 830 -12.90 -28.79 -32.46
CA PRO A 830 -12.91 -27.79 -33.53
C PRO A 830 -12.58 -26.38 -33.05
N GLU A 831 -11.69 -25.68 -33.77
CA GLU A 831 -11.21 -24.34 -33.39
C GLU A 831 -12.31 -23.24 -33.42
N ALA A 832 -13.34 -23.44 -34.23
CA ALA A 832 -14.46 -22.50 -34.37
C ALA A 832 -15.55 -22.66 -33.30
N ILE A 833 -15.54 -23.75 -32.52
CA ILE A 833 -16.68 -24.10 -31.65
C ILE A 833 -16.93 -23.04 -30.58
N GLY A 834 -15.88 -22.57 -29.90
CA GLY A 834 -16.01 -21.54 -28.87
C GLY A 834 -16.42 -20.17 -29.43
N GLN A 835 -16.13 -19.89 -30.70
CA GLN A 835 -16.55 -18.65 -31.37
C GLN A 835 -18.01 -18.71 -31.82
N ALA A 836 -18.52 -19.90 -32.14
CA ALA A 836 -19.91 -20.11 -32.50
C ALA A 836 -20.87 -19.91 -31.32
N ILE A 837 -20.39 -20.07 -30.08
CA ILE A 837 -21.20 -19.86 -28.87
C ILE A 837 -21.41 -18.35 -28.64
N PRO A 838 -22.67 -17.87 -28.60
CA PRO A 838 -22.99 -16.48 -28.27
C PRO A 838 -22.43 -16.04 -26.91
N ARG A 839 -22.22 -14.74 -26.73
CA ARG A 839 -21.57 -14.19 -25.52
C ARG A 839 -22.27 -14.57 -24.21
N ALA A 840 -23.59 -14.49 -24.18
CA ALA A 840 -24.39 -14.84 -22.99
C ALA A 840 -24.31 -16.34 -22.72
N ASP A 841 -24.56 -17.16 -23.74
CA ASP A 841 -24.51 -18.62 -23.66
C ASP A 841 -23.14 -19.15 -23.23
N PHE A 842 -22.06 -18.48 -23.61
CA PHE A 842 -20.72 -18.81 -23.15
C PHE A 842 -20.59 -18.59 -21.64
N SER A 843 -21.15 -17.50 -21.12
CA SER A 843 -21.14 -17.22 -19.68
C SER A 843 -22.01 -18.22 -18.92
N HIS A 844 -23.15 -18.62 -19.50
CA HIS A 844 -24.00 -19.69 -18.98
C HIS A 844 -23.26 -21.04 -18.96
N LEU A 845 -22.57 -21.41 -20.03
CA LEU A 845 -21.74 -22.61 -20.11
C LEU A 845 -20.67 -22.62 -19.02
N LEU A 846 -19.96 -21.50 -18.81
CA LEU A 846 -19.00 -21.39 -17.72
C LEU A 846 -19.65 -21.62 -16.35
N GLU A 847 -20.79 -20.97 -16.07
CA GLU A 847 -21.51 -21.17 -14.80
C GLU A 847 -21.85 -22.64 -14.57
N PHE A 848 -22.29 -23.36 -15.61
CA PHE A 848 -22.56 -24.79 -15.54
C PHE A 848 -21.30 -25.62 -15.30
N LEU A 849 -20.19 -25.32 -15.99
CA LEU A 849 -18.91 -26.04 -15.82
C LEU A 849 -18.28 -25.83 -14.43
N PHE A 850 -18.55 -24.70 -13.78
CA PHE A 850 -18.15 -24.42 -12.40
C PHE A 850 -19.11 -25.00 -11.36
N ALA A 851 -20.36 -25.31 -11.74
CA ALA A 851 -21.30 -25.97 -10.84
C ALA A 851 -20.83 -27.40 -10.52
N LYS A 852 -20.92 -27.75 -9.23
CA LYS A 852 -20.56 -29.07 -8.71
C LYS A 852 -21.57 -30.13 -9.10
#